data_AF-A0A6G1Z039-F1
#
_entry.id   AF-A0A6G1Z039-F1
#
_cell.length_a   1.000
_cell.length_b   1.000
_cell.length_c   1.000
_cell.angle_alpha   90.00
_cell.angle_beta   90.00
_cell.angle_gamma   90.00
#
_symmetry.space_group_name_H-M   'P 1'
#
loop_
_entity.id
_entity.type
_entity.pdbx_description
1 polymer ?
#
loop_
_entity_poly.entity_id
_entity_poly.type
_entity_poly.pdbx_seq_one_letter_code
_entity_poly.pdbx_strand_id
1 'polypeptide(L)'
;MEPNSDHVTDHLELVLDRSDFLRTLDGNTLDKRELADQLTYSRSTVDRAVRDLKTSGLVVGRDGGFTLSLKGRYLLTLFDSLREDFGDVLELDPVLVEEPGDYPLPVDALVGADVQFTTGTSPHRPVDLLGERLATTSHGTFVFARVPSRTLVERLTQWIANGHSCRLITSESVVTAIWREFPVFLETIHDSPDCTVRIGDVSPFSFSYTVGDDGPNLTIVNYDDSGHIQCVVQNTSESGIAWARQHTQSLWKDATEFDLGGHTTIDEEELKETGSADEPNSSGEPALASEATDASETEQTTTAASTESSTSAPATETTGETSVRGDDLPTALQSQGLVRLSPDYFDRVGVSAPLACWRAGFDLAEVRKGYALDRERPTPDGRENVTDDLFERLCDAGDQVVVGPPGAGKSTVCMSVATRWYEQKRGPVVYRKSGQREPFTSSAHLGAYLAEAPGHTLVVVEDATRNEANAIFELVREFTDDDQVTFLLDSRENEWRDGHLRGSARLESHRTQAIDVVSVPPVDARERERIVDHFERAVDREIDIDVDELHPGDGDELAPGEMYLFFHRLARYVEPTAYNNSAPTTLLDDIDGVYEDLRAVDEDLGVDVGVLVNLLNASGIDVDVPLAYALSSNRRDESVVEAALDELERSVLYSTLGDADADRVRTVHETWSTRFLQRLLDVESERRARRRFERCLGALFSLADDEEARRQVQSVFGGAADIVRTIDDDPASWGDRLVKNVFQLGINNPTLSALFAETEYSAVDVPDMCNSDLRLDVRRWRARMFVNGGELDRAKREFEALTDIAGDDFGDEALTRARADGFAGVSEVARYHGEFERARENAEAALDRFEQIDDDVGRSDVLNALGAIEAHTDNPEPAKEYYEQALELRREVGDATKVASTLANLGHVERTLGEYDVAREYGQTSLRIRRGIQYRWGEALSLDLLSHIELEDGSLEDAERYLRLALEIRLDIGDEMGTALSSNNLARIEYERGALDDARERYEDLLNSLDDEKLTEIYGGANLGLSAVLLELGASADAADYAATAVDVFDQMESKRVEARALSARAHLDRGNLDDARSIAEDVLNEAETLDSESQAHANGAYGLVLVADGAVDDGLDYLETAVELAPTKILEGRWLRHLGDVLRTVGRPADALAAFERAVECFSSVEAGVRARETALDALELAKELGDGAANVDIEVQLD
;
A
#
# COMPACT_ATOMS: atom_id res chain seq x y z
N MET A 1 19.91 57.78 39.60
CA MET A 1 18.84 58.67 40.11
C MET A 1 17.67 57.75 40.41
N GLU A 2 17.44 57.42 41.67
CA GLU A 2 16.19 56.75 42.03
C GLU A 2 15.03 57.71 41.72
N PRO A 3 14.05 57.33 40.88
CA PRO A 3 12.83 58.09 40.77
C PRO A 3 12.13 58.02 42.12
N ASN A 4 11.81 59.18 42.68
CA ASN A 4 11.18 59.36 43.99
C ASN A 4 9.91 58.49 44.10
N SER A 5 9.95 57.40 44.89
CA SER A 5 8.86 56.42 45.01
C SER A 5 7.52 57.06 45.38
N ASP A 6 7.57 58.12 46.20
CA ASP A 6 6.40 58.87 46.66
C ASP A 6 5.62 59.50 45.49
N HIS A 7 6.29 59.90 44.41
CA HIS A 7 5.64 60.55 43.28
C HIS A 7 4.85 59.57 42.41
N VAL A 8 5.24 58.29 42.41
CA VAL A 8 4.52 57.22 41.70
C VAL A 8 3.31 56.80 42.52
N THR A 9 3.47 56.65 43.84
CA THR A 9 2.37 56.34 44.77
C THR A 9 1.26 57.40 44.70
N ASP A 10 1.60 58.69 44.75
CA ASP A 10 0.61 59.78 44.62
C ASP A 10 -0.16 59.75 43.29
N HIS A 11 0.49 59.32 42.20
CA HIS A 11 -0.16 59.21 40.89
C HIS A 11 -1.04 57.96 40.79
N LEU A 12 -0.62 56.85 41.38
CA LEU A 12 -1.43 55.63 41.46
C LEU A 12 -2.67 55.83 42.33
N GLU A 13 -2.53 56.45 43.51
CA GLU A 13 -3.66 56.83 44.36
C GLU A 13 -4.63 57.76 43.61
N LEU A 14 -4.12 58.73 42.86
CA LEU A 14 -4.95 59.62 42.06
C LEU A 14 -5.70 58.89 40.93
N VAL A 15 -5.05 57.93 40.25
CA VAL A 15 -5.69 57.11 39.21
C VAL A 15 -6.75 56.20 39.82
N LEU A 16 -6.45 55.55 40.96
CA LEU A 16 -7.40 54.75 41.74
C LEU A 16 -8.64 55.57 42.12
N ASP A 17 -8.44 56.72 42.77
CA ASP A 17 -9.49 57.61 43.28
C ASP A 17 -10.35 58.24 42.20
N ARG A 18 -9.85 58.34 40.96
CA ARG A 18 -10.48 59.08 39.84
C ARG A 18 -10.57 58.25 38.56
N SER A 19 -10.53 56.93 38.66
CA SER A 19 -10.55 56.02 37.51
C SER A 19 -11.82 56.16 36.68
N ASP A 20 -12.94 56.40 37.32
CA ASP A 20 -14.23 56.76 36.71
C ASP A 20 -14.14 58.04 35.85
N PHE A 21 -13.50 59.11 36.35
CA PHE A 21 -13.25 60.33 35.58
C PHE A 21 -12.37 60.07 34.35
N LEU A 22 -11.35 59.22 34.49
CA LEU A 22 -10.48 58.85 33.38
C LEU A 22 -11.25 58.03 32.33
N ARG A 23 -11.99 56.99 32.73
CA ARG A 23 -12.80 56.16 31.81
C ARG A 23 -13.86 56.99 31.08
N THR A 24 -14.56 57.89 31.77
CA THR A 24 -15.56 58.76 31.12
C THR A 24 -14.93 59.71 30.10
N LEU A 25 -13.68 60.12 30.31
CA LEU A 25 -12.93 60.97 29.38
C LEU A 25 -12.18 60.20 28.29
N ASP A 26 -12.22 58.86 28.28
CA ASP A 26 -11.57 58.09 27.22
C ASP A 26 -12.43 58.09 25.97
N GLY A 27 -11.84 58.54 24.86
CA GLY A 27 -12.55 58.81 23.61
C GLY A 27 -13.46 60.06 23.62
N ASN A 28 -13.70 60.68 24.78
CA ASN A 28 -14.62 61.82 24.92
C ASN A 28 -13.90 63.15 25.24
N THR A 29 -14.51 64.28 24.85
CA THR A 29 -14.11 65.62 25.31
C THR A 29 -15.32 66.27 25.98
N LEU A 30 -15.27 66.45 27.31
CA LEU A 30 -16.42 66.88 28.11
C LEU A 30 -16.08 68.12 28.94
N ASP A 31 -17.02 69.04 29.10
CA ASP A 31 -16.87 70.17 30.01
C ASP A 31 -17.19 69.79 31.48
N LYS A 32 -16.94 70.71 32.41
CA LYS A 32 -17.15 70.47 33.85
C LYS A 32 -18.61 70.20 34.22
N ARG A 33 -19.57 70.74 33.48
CA ARG A 33 -21.00 70.52 33.72
C ARG A 33 -21.39 69.14 33.22
N GLU A 34 -20.93 68.76 32.04
CA GLU A 34 -21.17 67.44 31.45
C GLU A 34 -20.55 66.32 32.30
N LEU A 35 -19.33 66.51 32.81
CA LEU A 35 -18.70 65.57 33.75
C LEU A 35 -19.48 65.45 35.08
N ALA A 36 -19.99 66.56 35.62
CA ALA A 36 -20.79 66.55 36.84
C ALA A 36 -22.12 65.82 36.65
N ASP A 37 -22.74 66.00 35.48
CA ASP A 37 -24.00 65.37 35.14
C ASP A 37 -23.82 63.86 34.86
N GLN A 38 -22.76 63.44 34.15
CA GLN A 38 -22.51 62.03 33.81
C GLN A 38 -22.00 61.19 34.99
N LEU A 39 -21.09 61.73 35.79
CA LEU A 39 -20.55 61.02 36.96
C LEU A 39 -21.39 61.26 38.22
N THR A 40 -22.43 62.08 38.12
CA THR A 40 -23.34 62.43 39.23
C THR A 40 -22.63 63.07 40.45
N TYR A 41 -21.47 63.70 40.23
CA TYR A 41 -20.72 64.38 41.28
C TYR A 41 -21.06 65.86 41.41
N SER A 42 -20.83 66.42 42.60
CA SER A 42 -20.96 67.87 42.79
C SER A 42 -19.93 68.63 41.93
N ARG A 43 -20.30 69.83 41.44
CA ARG A 43 -19.39 70.65 40.61
C ARG A 43 -18.06 70.96 41.31
N SER A 44 -18.04 71.07 42.64
CA SER A 44 -16.80 71.29 43.40
C SER A 44 -15.90 70.04 43.43
N THR A 45 -16.48 68.84 43.40
CA THR A 45 -15.76 67.57 43.27
C THR A 45 -15.15 67.43 41.88
N VAL A 46 -15.93 67.70 40.82
CA VAL A 46 -15.43 67.69 39.43
C VAL A 46 -14.33 68.73 39.24
N ASP A 47 -14.49 69.93 39.79
CA ASP A 47 -13.46 70.98 39.72
C ASP A 47 -12.15 70.59 40.39
N ARG A 48 -12.23 69.85 41.50
CA ARG A 48 -11.05 69.33 42.20
C ARG A 48 -10.41 68.20 41.39
N ALA A 49 -11.18 67.20 40.99
CA ALA A 49 -10.71 66.06 40.20
C ALA A 49 -10.05 66.50 38.89
N VAL A 50 -10.69 67.38 38.13
CA VAL A 50 -10.14 67.91 36.87
C VAL A 50 -8.87 68.73 37.12
N ARG A 51 -8.78 69.47 38.23
CA ARG A 51 -7.55 70.21 38.58
C ARG A 51 -6.42 69.26 38.90
N ASP A 52 -6.68 68.24 39.70
CA ASP A 52 -5.67 67.29 40.16
C ASP A 52 -5.19 66.43 38.97
N LEU A 53 -6.11 65.89 38.17
CA LEU A 53 -5.80 65.13 36.96
C LEU A 53 -5.07 65.95 35.88
N LYS A 54 -5.40 67.25 35.73
CA LYS A 54 -4.64 68.16 34.87
C LYS A 54 -3.25 68.46 35.41
N THR A 55 -3.12 68.65 36.72
CA THR A 55 -1.83 68.95 37.36
C THR A 55 -0.87 67.77 37.22
N SER A 56 -1.39 66.54 37.34
CA SER A 56 -0.66 65.30 37.10
C SER A 56 -0.44 64.97 35.61
N GLY A 57 -0.99 65.80 34.72
CA GLY A 57 -0.85 65.69 33.27
C GLY A 57 -1.59 64.49 32.65
N LEU A 58 -2.55 63.89 33.36
CA LEU A 58 -3.34 62.75 32.88
C LEU A 58 -4.50 63.22 31.99
N VAL A 59 -5.04 64.41 32.28
CA VAL A 59 -6.10 65.05 31.51
C VAL A 59 -5.58 66.37 30.93
N VAL A 60 -5.99 66.71 29.71
CA VAL A 60 -5.66 67.99 29.06
C VAL A 60 -6.93 68.75 28.68
N GLY A 61 -6.82 70.07 28.56
CA GLY A 61 -7.93 70.90 28.08
C GLY A 61 -7.93 70.98 26.56
N ARG A 62 -9.06 70.74 25.92
CA ARG A 62 -9.22 70.83 24.46
C ARG A 62 -10.62 71.37 24.13
N ASP A 63 -10.69 72.36 23.25
CA ASP A 63 -11.93 72.94 22.72
C ASP A 63 -13.01 73.30 23.76
N GLY A 64 -12.59 73.88 24.89
CA GLY A 64 -13.49 74.30 25.98
C GLY A 64 -13.87 73.19 26.96
N GLY A 65 -13.53 71.94 26.67
CA GLY A 65 -13.69 70.78 27.54
C GLY A 65 -12.35 70.16 28.00
N PHE A 66 -12.45 68.97 28.58
CA PHE A 66 -11.35 68.16 29.09
C PHE A 66 -11.38 66.80 28.41
N THR A 67 -10.22 66.24 28.10
CA THR A 67 -10.08 64.91 27.50
C THR A 67 -8.83 64.24 28.05
N LEU A 68 -8.78 62.90 27.95
CA LEU A 68 -7.62 62.13 28.34
C LEU A 68 -6.38 62.51 27.50
N SER A 69 -5.26 62.69 28.19
CA SER A 69 -3.96 62.80 27.52
C SER A 69 -3.46 61.43 27.09
N LEU A 70 -2.46 61.36 26.22
CA LEU A 70 -1.79 60.11 25.88
C LEU A 70 -1.24 59.40 27.13
N LYS A 71 -0.63 60.17 28.05
CA LYS A 71 -0.13 59.68 29.34
C LYS A 71 -1.26 59.08 30.19
N GLY A 72 -2.41 59.77 30.25
CA GLY A 72 -3.57 59.29 30.98
C GLY A 72 -4.21 58.05 30.38
N ARG A 73 -4.24 57.93 29.04
CA ARG A 73 -4.78 56.75 28.36
C ARG A 73 -3.91 55.53 28.61
N TYR A 74 -2.59 55.64 28.44
CA TYR A 74 -1.67 54.55 28.75
C TYR A 74 -1.75 54.12 30.22
N LEU A 75 -1.84 55.08 31.15
CA LEU A 75 -1.98 54.75 32.57
C LEU A 75 -3.34 54.11 32.90
N LEU A 76 -4.42 54.52 32.23
CA LEU A 76 -5.73 53.89 32.40
C LEU A 76 -5.71 52.45 31.85
N THR A 77 -5.13 52.21 30.68
CA THR A 77 -4.99 50.85 30.11
C THR A 77 -4.16 49.95 31.02
N LEU A 78 -3.03 50.43 31.52
CA LEU A 78 -2.20 49.68 32.49
C LEU A 78 -2.97 49.40 33.80
N PHE A 79 -3.74 50.38 34.27
CA PHE A 79 -4.53 50.23 35.49
C PHE A 79 -5.70 49.25 35.32
N ASP A 80 -6.39 49.26 34.18
CA ASP A 80 -7.48 48.34 33.90
C ASP A 80 -6.97 46.89 33.74
N SER A 81 -5.85 46.68 33.04
CA SER A 81 -5.16 45.37 32.97
C SER A 81 -4.79 44.86 34.36
N LEU A 82 -4.11 45.68 35.17
CA LEU A 82 -3.69 45.28 36.51
C LEU A 82 -4.89 44.99 37.45
N ARG A 83 -6.04 45.63 37.23
CA ARG A 83 -7.27 45.37 37.99
C ARG A 83 -7.92 44.05 37.58
N GLU A 84 -7.85 43.67 36.31
CA GLU A 84 -8.33 42.37 35.80
C GLU A 84 -7.43 41.25 36.33
N ASP A 85 -6.11 41.38 36.17
CA ASP A 85 -5.13 40.42 36.70
C ASP A 85 -5.30 40.21 38.22
N PHE A 86 -5.56 41.28 38.99
CA PHE A 86 -5.81 41.18 40.43
C PHE A 86 -7.16 40.54 40.75
N GLY A 87 -8.17 40.69 39.88
CA GLY A 87 -9.45 40.01 40.01
C GLY A 87 -9.31 38.50 39.86
N ASP A 88 -8.61 38.07 38.81
CA ASP A 88 -8.35 36.66 38.52
C ASP A 88 -7.61 35.96 39.67
N VAL A 89 -6.63 36.64 40.27
CA VAL A 89 -5.88 36.12 41.42
C VAL A 89 -6.75 35.99 42.67
N LEU A 90 -7.67 36.94 42.93
CA LEU A 90 -8.56 36.90 44.10
C LEU A 90 -9.65 35.82 43.99
N GLU A 91 -10.07 35.45 42.78
CA GLU A 91 -11.03 34.34 42.59
C GLU A 91 -10.44 32.98 43.00
N LEU A 92 -9.12 32.88 43.11
CA LEU A 92 -8.38 31.68 43.53
C LEU A 92 -8.16 31.59 45.06
N ASP A 93 -8.69 32.53 45.86
CA ASP A 93 -8.56 32.54 47.33
C ASP A 93 -8.90 31.19 48.00
N PRO A 94 -9.97 30.44 47.62
CA PRO A 94 -10.25 29.13 48.22
C PRO A 94 -9.18 28.06 47.94
N VAL A 95 -8.36 28.25 46.89
CA VAL A 95 -7.32 27.31 46.42
C VAL A 95 -5.98 27.62 47.06
N LEU A 96 -5.65 28.90 47.24
CA LEU A 96 -4.33 29.36 47.70
C LEU A 96 -4.18 29.43 49.23
N VAL A 97 -5.27 29.30 49.99
CA VAL A 97 -5.27 29.49 51.47
C VAL A 97 -4.80 28.26 52.26
N GLU A 98 -4.85 27.05 51.68
CA GLU A 98 -4.51 25.80 52.39
C GLU A 98 -3.09 25.28 52.15
N GLU A 99 -2.34 25.87 51.21
CA GLU A 99 -1.00 25.40 50.81
C GLU A 99 0.15 26.26 51.43
N PRO A 100 1.32 25.66 51.76
CA PRO A 100 2.40 26.37 52.42
C PRO A 100 2.99 27.46 51.51
N GLY A 101 2.97 28.71 51.98
CA GLY A 101 3.32 29.92 51.23
C GLY A 101 4.77 30.08 50.74
N ASP A 102 5.56 29.00 50.73
CA ASP A 102 6.97 28.99 50.33
C ASP A 102 7.19 28.38 48.91
N TYR A 103 6.14 27.89 48.23
CA TYR A 103 6.25 27.35 46.87
C TYR A 103 6.21 28.44 45.78
N PRO A 104 7.14 28.47 44.81
CA PRO A 104 7.25 29.54 43.82
C PRO A 104 6.27 29.36 42.65
N LEU A 105 4.96 29.38 42.90
CA LEU A 105 3.95 29.45 41.84
C LEU A 105 3.86 30.91 41.35
N PRO A 106 4.31 31.25 40.13
CA PRO A 106 4.24 32.62 39.64
C PRO A 106 2.80 33.00 39.36
N VAL A 107 2.47 34.27 39.60
CA VAL A 107 1.17 34.88 39.30
C VAL A 107 0.79 34.68 37.83
N ASP A 108 1.79 34.66 36.93
CA ASP A 108 1.62 34.41 35.50
C ASP A 108 1.03 33.04 35.15
N ALA A 109 1.13 32.05 36.04
CA ALA A 109 0.47 30.74 35.88
C ALA A 109 -1.04 30.79 36.16
N LEU A 110 -1.50 31.86 36.81
CA LEU A 110 -2.86 32.00 37.36
C LEU A 110 -3.67 33.12 36.69
N VAL A 111 -3.00 34.16 36.20
CA VAL A 111 -3.66 35.28 35.49
C VAL A 111 -4.25 34.80 34.16
N GLY A 112 -5.50 35.20 33.87
CA GLY A 112 -6.23 34.80 32.67
C GLY A 112 -6.71 33.34 32.64
N ALA A 113 -6.65 32.63 33.78
CA ALA A 113 -7.08 31.24 33.86
C ALA A 113 -8.60 31.09 34.01
N ASP A 114 -9.19 30.09 33.36
CA ASP A 114 -10.56 29.65 33.60
C ASP A 114 -10.61 28.71 34.81
N VAL A 115 -11.39 29.07 35.83
CA VAL A 115 -11.45 28.36 37.11
C VAL A 115 -12.83 27.72 37.28
N GLN A 116 -12.86 26.40 37.46
CA GLN A 116 -14.09 25.67 37.72
C GLN A 116 -14.08 24.97 39.06
N PHE A 117 -15.01 25.36 39.93
CA PHE A 117 -15.21 24.78 41.26
C PHE A 117 -16.22 23.63 41.25
N THR A 118 -15.95 22.61 42.05
CA THR A 118 -16.90 21.55 42.36
C THR A 118 -18.03 22.11 43.22
N THR A 119 -19.22 22.23 42.62
CA THR A 119 -20.44 22.60 43.36
C THR A 119 -21.22 21.34 43.72
N GLY A 120 -21.90 21.32 44.87
CA GLY A 120 -22.67 20.14 45.32
C GLY A 120 -23.78 19.69 44.37
N THR A 121 -24.15 20.50 43.37
CA THR A 121 -25.12 20.18 42.32
C THR A 121 -24.52 19.52 41.07
N SER A 122 -23.20 19.56 40.87
CA SER A 122 -22.54 18.96 39.71
C SER A 122 -21.12 18.48 40.07
N PRO A 123 -21.00 17.41 40.88
CA PRO A 123 -19.72 16.95 41.40
C PRO A 123 -18.78 16.32 40.36
N HIS A 124 -19.29 15.92 39.19
CA HIS A 124 -18.49 15.28 38.13
C HIS A 124 -18.00 16.24 37.03
N ARG A 125 -18.55 17.46 36.97
CA ARG A 125 -18.27 18.42 35.90
C ARG A 125 -16.77 18.72 35.69
N PRO A 126 -15.93 18.87 36.73
CA PRO A 126 -14.49 19.09 36.53
C PRO A 126 -13.78 17.88 35.91
N VAL A 127 -14.22 16.65 36.23
CA VAL A 127 -13.70 15.41 35.61
C VAL A 127 -14.15 15.29 34.16
N ASP A 128 -15.38 15.71 33.87
CA ASP A 128 -15.91 15.70 32.51
C ASP A 128 -15.10 16.61 31.59
N LEU A 129 -14.81 17.84 32.03
CA LEU A 129 -13.97 18.80 31.30
C LEU A 129 -12.52 18.31 31.11
N LEU A 130 -11.94 17.66 32.11
CA LEU A 130 -10.61 17.03 31.97
C LEU A 130 -10.62 15.97 30.87
N GLY A 131 -11.67 15.16 30.76
CA GLY A 131 -11.75 14.16 29.68
C GLY A 131 -12.10 14.74 28.31
N GLU A 132 -12.97 15.75 28.23
CA GLU A 132 -13.23 16.48 26.97
C GLU A 132 -11.94 17.07 26.42
N ARG A 133 -11.07 17.59 27.31
CA ARG A 133 -9.77 18.11 26.92
C ARG A 133 -8.78 17.02 26.55
N LEU A 134 -8.68 15.96 27.33
CA LEU A 134 -7.83 14.81 26.99
C LEU A 134 -8.17 14.25 25.60
N ALA A 135 -9.46 14.19 25.24
CA ALA A 135 -9.90 13.72 23.93
C ALA A 135 -9.40 14.56 22.74
N THR A 136 -8.99 15.81 22.98
CA THR A 136 -8.44 16.72 21.95
C THR A 136 -6.92 16.85 22.01
N THR A 137 -6.26 16.06 22.87
CA THR A 137 -4.80 16.15 23.09
C THR A 137 -4.10 14.86 22.68
N SER A 138 -2.90 14.98 22.14
CA SER A 138 -2.07 13.85 21.68
C SER A 138 -0.83 13.62 22.54
N HIS A 139 -0.42 14.63 23.31
CA HIS A 139 0.70 14.58 24.26
C HIS A 139 0.36 15.28 25.58
N GLY A 140 0.82 14.70 26.69
CA GLY A 140 0.63 15.27 28.02
C GLY A 140 1.78 14.94 28.97
N THR A 141 2.27 15.96 29.68
CA THR A 141 3.09 15.78 30.89
C THR A 141 2.23 16.04 32.11
N PHE A 142 2.10 15.04 32.97
CA PHE A 142 1.26 15.04 34.17
C PHE A 142 2.14 14.99 35.41
N VAL A 143 1.90 15.91 36.34
CA VAL A 143 2.52 15.94 37.66
C VAL A 143 1.45 15.61 38.68
N PHE A 144 1.59 14.48 39.36
CA PHE A 144 0.65 14.06 40.41
C PHE A 144 1.26 14.28 41.80
N ALA A 145 0.70 15.24 42.54
CA ALA A 145 1.04 15.49 43.93
C ALA A 145 0.29 14.56 44.90
N ARG A 146 -0.85 14.02 44.45
CA ARG A 146 -1.71 13.08 45.19
C ARG A 146 -2.23 12.01 44.23
N VAL A 147 -2.76 10.91 44.77
CA VAL A 147 -3.37 9.84 43.96
C VAL A 147 -4.58 10.41 43.20
N PRO A 148 -4.61 10.33 41.86
CA PRO A 148 -5.73 10.82 41.06
C PRO A 148 -7.01 10.00 41.31
N SER A 149 -8.17 10.58 41.00
CA SER A 149 -9.45 9.87 41.13
C SER A 149 -9.57 8.74 40.11
N ARG A 150 -10.27 7.65 40.47
CA ARG A 150 -10.50 6.48 39.59
C ARG A 150 -10.97 6.88 38.18
N THR A 151 -11.91 7.80 38.07
CA THR A 151 -12.46 8.23 36.77
C THR A 151 -11.44 8.96 35.91
N LEU A 152 -10.52 9.75 36.50
CA LEU A 152 -9.45 10.39 35.75
C LEU A 152 -8.42 9.35 35.29
N VAL A 153 -8.09 8.38 36.16
CA VAL A 153 -7.20 7.26 35.82
C VAL A 153 -7.77 6.44 34.67
N GLU A 154 -9.04 6.03 34.72
CA GLU A 154 -9.69 5.28 33.63
C GLU A 154 -9.64 6.01 32.29
N ARG A 155 -9.87 7.33 32.29
CA ARG A 155 -9.79 8.15 31.07
C ARG A 155 -8.35 8.27 30.55
N LEU A 156 -7.36 8.43 31.44
CA LEU A 156 -5.96 8.46 31.07
C LEU A 156 -5.46 7.09 30.57
N THR A 157 -5.89 6.00 31.19
CA THR A 157 -5.60 4.63 30.73
C THR A 157 -6.11 4.43 29.31
N GLN A 158 -7.37 4.78 29.02
CA GLN A 158 -7.92 4.67 27.67
C GLN A 158 -7.20 5.61 26.69
N TRP A 159 -6.87 6.82 27.12
CA TRP A 159 -6.15 7.79 26.31
C TRP A 159 -4.76 7.26 25.93
N ILE A 160 -4.01 6.71 26.89
CA ILE A 160 -2.71 6.08 26.62
C ILE A 160 -2.85 4.85 25.72
N ALA A 161 -3.83 3.99 25.99
CA ALA A 161 -4.11 2.80 25.17
C ALA A 161 -4.48 3.13 23.72
N ASN A 162 -4.99 4.34 23.45
CA ASN A 162 -5.25 4.85 22.11
C ASN A 162 -3.98 5.39 21.40
N GLY A 163 -2.80 5.16 21.97
CA GLY A 163 -1.51 5.53 21.37
C GLY A 163 -1.05 6.96 21.66
N HIS A 164 -1.60 7.61 22.69
CA HIS A 164 -1.18 8.96 23.08
C HIS A 164 0.00 8.93 24.06
N SER A 165 0.88 9.94 23.99
CA SER A 165 2.14 9.95 24.75
C SER A 165 2.01 10.63 26.11
N CYS A 166 2.53 9.99 27.16
CA CYS A 166 2.32 10.40 28.56
C CYS A 166 3.62 10.45 29.37
N ARG A 167 3.98 11.63 29.89
CA ARG A 167 5.06 11.77 30.88
C ARG A 167 4.47 11.96 32.26
N LEU A 168 4.65 11.00 33.16
CA LEU A 168 4.18 11.08 34.54
C LEU A 168 5.33 11.41 35.50
N ILE A 169 5.21 12.49 36.26
CA ILE A 169 6.12 12.85 37.36
C ILE A 169 5.33 12.79 38.67
N THR A 170 5.83 12.07 39.67
CA THR A 170 5.17 11.99 40.97
C THR A 170 6.17 11.67 42.09
N SER A 171 5.73 11.54 43.34
CA SER A 171 6.59 11.06 44.43
C SER A 171 6.51 9.53 44.55
N GLU A 172 7.51 8.92 45.20
CA GLU A 172 7.53 7.46 45.44
C GLU A 172 6.29 6.98 46.18
N SER A 173 5.85 7.75 47.18
CA SER A 173 4.64 7.46 47.95
C SER A 173 3.37 7.46 47.11
N VAL A 174 3.27 8.37 46.14
CA VAL A 174 2.08 8.50 45.28
C VAL A 174 2.10 7.44 44.19
N VAL A 175 3.22 7.19 43.51
CA VAL A 175 3.28 6.10 42.50
C VAL A 175 3.06 4.73 43.14
N THR A 176 3.56 4.50 44.35
CA THR A 176 3.30 3.25 45.09
C THR A 176 1.82 3.08 45.42
N ALA A 177 1.14 4.18 45.76
CA ALA A 177 -0.30 4.15 45.99
C ALA A 177 -1.09 3.94 44.69
N ILE A 178 -0.68 4.58 43.59
CA ILE A 178 -1.24 4.34 42.25
C ILE A 178 -1.04 2.87 41.84
N TRP A 179 0.14 2.29 42.06
CA TRP A 179 0.41 0.87 41.80
C TRP A 179 -0.54 -0.05 42.56
N ARG A 180 -0.84 0.27 43.83
CA ARG A 180 -1.74 -0.54 44.67
C ARG A 180 -3.21 -0.39 44.29
N GLU A 181 -3.64 0.81 43.92
CA GLU A 181 -5.05 1.12 43.66
C GLU A 181 -5.44 0.95 42.18
N PHE A 182 -4.51 1.18 41.26
CA PHE A 182 -4.69 1.22 39.81
C PHE A 182 -3.51 0.55 39.06
N PRO A 183 -3.21 -0.74 39.30
CA PRO A 183 -2.07 -1.42 38.66
C PRO A 183 -2.14 -1.36 37.13
N VAL A 184 -3.34 -1.56 36.56
CA VAL A 184 -3.60 -1.49 35.11
C VAL A 184 -3.16 -0.17 34.49
N PHE A 185 -3.23 0.95 35.22
CA PHE A 185 -2.79 2.25 34.69
C PHE A 185 -1.27 2.35 34.55
N LEU A 186 -0.53 1.82 35.52
CA LEU A 186 0.94 1.79 35.45
C LEU A 186 1.43 0.70 34.49
N GLU A 187 0.72 -0.43 34.39
CA GLU A 187 0.92 -1.44 33.34
C GLU A 187 0.71 -0.80 31.96
N THR A 188 -0.40 -0.08 31.75
CA THR A 188 -0.66 0.61 30.47
C THR A 188 0.42 1.65 30.14
N ILE A 189 0.95 2.36 31.14
CA ILE A 189 2.11 3.26 30.96
C ILE A 189 3.39 2.48 30.65
N HIS A 190 3.61 1.34 31.32
CA HIS A 190 4.77 0.48 31.09
C HIS A 190 4.78 -0.12 29.69
N ASP A 191 3.61 -0.60 29.25
CA ASP A 191 3.39 -1.27 27.97
C ASP A 191 3.34 -0.27 26.81
N SER A 192 3.22 1.03 27.11
CA SER A 192 3.22 2.10 26.12
C SER A 192 4.60 2.73 26.00
N PRO A 193 5.34 2.54 24.89
CA PRO A 193 6.75 2.95 24.78
C PRO A 193 6.95 4.47 24.82
N ASP A 194 5.91 5.25 24.51
CA ASP A 194 5.92 6.72 24.55
C ASP A 194 5.43 7.28 25.90
N CYS A 195 5.27 6.40 26.88
CA CYS A 195 4.87 6.74 28.23
C CYS A 195 5.99 6.42 29.23
N THR A 196 6.19 7.30 30.21
CA THR A 196 7.28 7.12 31.18
C THR A 196 6.89 7.68 32.52
N VAL A 197 7.22 6.96 33.59
CA VAL A 197 7.05 7.41 34.98
C VAL A 197 8.39 7.77 35.59
N ARG A 198 8.44 8.96 36.20
CA ARG A 198 9.58 9.40 37.01
C ARG A 198 9.13 9.77 38.41
N ILE A 199 9.95 9.42 39.38
CA ILE A 199 9.81 9.85 40.77
C ILE A 199 10.74 11.02 41.04
N GLY A 200 10.22 12.07 41.68
CA GLY A 200 11.01 13.17 42.20
C GLY A 200 10.23 14.01 43.19
N ASP A 201 10.85 15.10 43.63
CA ASP A 201 10.15 16.13 44.39
C ASP A 201 9.14 16.84 43.47
N VAL A 202 7.85 16.73 43.79
CA VAL A 202 6.76 17.35 43.01
C VAL A 202 6.14 18.54 43.73
N SER A 203 5.40 19.36 42.97
CA SER A 203 4.60 20.46 43.52
C SER A 203 3.60 19.96 44.58
N PRO A 204 3.15 20.82 45.50
CA PRO A 204 2.11 20.47 46.47
C PRO A 204 0.73 20.21 45.83
N PHE A 205 0.52 20.67 44.60
CA PHE A 205 -0.68 20.47 43.79
C PHE A 205 -0.37 19.66 42.53
N SER A 206 -1.37 18.96 41.99
CA SER A 206 -1.23 18.27 40.71
C SER A 206 -1.45 19.26 39.55
N PHE A 207 -0.69 19.10 38.47
CA PHE A 207 -0.91 19.88 37.26
C PHE A 207 -0.47 19.12 36.02
N SER A 208 -0.92 19.55 34.84
CA SER A 208 -0.51 18.98 33.57
C SER A 208 -0.25 20.06 32.53
N TYR A 209 0.68 19.74 31.64
CA TYR A 209 0.92 20.46 30.40
C TYR A 209 0.55 19.54 29.25
N THR A 210 -0.49 19.91 28.49
CA THR A 210 -1.00 19.11 27.36
C THR A 210 -0.96 19.89 26.07
N VAL A 211 -0.77 19.20 24.95
CA VAL A 211 -0.78 19.80 23.60
C VAL A 211 -1.82 19.06 22.76
N GLY A 212 -2.72 19.84 22.14
CA GLY A 212 -3.83 19.34 21.33
C GLY A 212 -4.16 20.27 20.16
N ASP A 213 -5.26 19.99 19.47
CA ASP A 213 -5.67 20.70 18.24
C ASP A 213 -5.87 22.22 18.45
N ASP A 214 -6.30 22.62 19.65
CA ASP A 214 -6.51 24.02 20.05
C ASP A 214 -5.21 24.72 20.56
N GLY A 215 -4.07 24.02 20.59
CA GLY A 215 -2.79 24.52 21.10
C GLY A 215 -2.41 24.03 22.52
N PRO A 216 -1.31 24.55 23.10
CA PRO A 216 -0.82 24.14 24.40
C PRO A 216 -1.72 24.65 25.55
N ASN A 217 -1.88 23.83 26.59
CA ASN A 217 -2.73 24.14 27.74
C ASN A 217 -2.05 23.75 29.07
N LEU A 218 -2.15 24.63 30.08
CA LEU A 218 -1.82 24.33 31.48
C LEU A 218 -3.11 23.98 32.21
N THR A 219 -3.14 22.84 32.90
CA THR A 219 -4.24 22.49 33.79
C THR A 219 -3.72 22.23 35.21
N ILE A 220 -4.24 22.94 36.21
CA ILE A 220 -3.94 22.70 37.63
C ILE A 220 -5.17 22.04 38.27
N VAL A 221 -4.95 20.98 39.03
CA VAL A 221 -6.00 20.21 39.72
C VAL A 221 -5.76 20.26 41.21
N ASN A 222 -6.72 20.82 41.95
CA ASN A 222 -6.70 20.85 43.40
C ASN A 222 -7.64 19.79 43.99
N TYR A 223 -7.21 19.13 45.07
CA TYR A 223 -7.94 18.07 45.74
C TYR A 223 -8.24 18.45 47.19
N ASP A 224 -9.39 18.03 47.72
CA ASP A 224 -9.68 18.13 49.15
C ASP A 224 -8.90 17.07 49.97
N ASP A 225 -8.99 17.17 51.30
CA ASP A 225 -8.41 16.21 52.25
C ASP A 225 -8.92 14.77 52.07
N SER A 226 -10.01 14.56 51.34
CA SER A 226 -10.61 13.25 51.05
C SER A 226 -10.23 12.73 49.65
N GLY A 227 -9.42 13.46 48.88
CA GLY A 227 -8.98 13.08 47.53
C GLY A 227 -10.00 13.40 46.42
N HIS A 228 -11.02 14.21 46.69
CA HIS A 228 -11.95 14.68 45.65
C HIS A 228 -11.46 15.98 45.01
N ILE A 229 -11.64 16.11 43.69
CA ILE A 229 -11.27 17.33 42.97
C ILE A 229 -12.16 18.47 43.48
N GLN A 230 -11.54 19.51 44.06
CA GLN A 230 -12.21 20.73 44.50
C GLN A 230 -12.36 21.74 43.37
N CYS A 231 -11.32 21.88 42.54
CA CYS A 231 -11.34 22.74 41.38
C CYS A 231 -10.33 22.31 40.31
N VAL A 232 -10.61 22.74 39.08
CA VAL A 232 -9.70 22.64 37.94
C VAL A 232 -9.48 24.06 37.42
N VAL A 233 -8.21 24.44 37.25
CA VAL A 233 -7.79 25.74 36.71
C VAL A 233 -7.13 25.48 35.35
N GLN A 234 -7.62 26.14 34.30
CA GLN A 234 -7.08 25.99 32.94
C GLN A 234 -6.51 27.31 32.47
N ASN A 235 -5.27 27.31 31.98
CA ASN A 235 -4.61 28.51 31.50
C ASN A 235 -3.97 28.27 30.13
N THR A 236 -4.41 29.03 29.14
CA THR A 236 -3.90 29.04 27.76
C THR A 236 -3.11 30.30 27.44
N SER A 237 -2.91 31.18 28.42
CA SER A 237 -2.08 32.38 28.25
C SER A 237 -0.63 32.02 27.99
N GLU A 238 0.05 32.82 27.16
CA GLU A 238 1.45 32.60 26.79
C GLU A 238 2.35 32.48 28.03
N SER A 239 2.12 33.30 29.06
CA SER A 239 2.89 33.28 30.30
C SER A 239 2.63 32.04 31.14
N GLY A 240 1.37 31.59 31.25
CA GLY A 240 1.02 30.38 31.98
C GLY A 240 1.56 29.11 31.31
N ILE A 241 1.50 29.06 29.99
CA ILE A 241 2.10 27.99 29.18
C ILE A 241 3.62 27.97 29.29
N ALA A 242 4.27 29.13 29.22
CA ALA A 242 5.71 29.23 29.37
C ALA A 242 6.17 28.70 30.74
N TRP A 243 5.45 29.07 31.81
CA TRP A 243 5.72 28.51 33.14
C TRP A 243 5.51 26.99 33.18
N ALA A 244 4.36 26.50 32.71
CA ALA A 244 4.04 25.07 32.72
C ALA A 244 5.11 24.23 32.01
N ARG A 245 5.54 24.68 30.82
CA ARG A 245 6.59 24.04 30.04
C ARG A 245 7.93 24.05 30.75
N GLN A 246 8.37 25.22 31.25
CA GLN A 246 9.66 25.34 31.92
C GLN A 246 9.69 24.51 33.21
N HIS A 247 8.59 24.50 33.96
CA HIS A 247 8.50 23.84 35.25
C HIS A 247 8.40 22.32 35.12
N THR A 248 7.56 21.81 34.20
CA THR A 248 7.51 20.36 33.90
C THR A 248 8.85 19.85 33.38
N GLN A 249 9.56 20.61 32.54
CA GLN A 249 10.90 20.25 32.07
C GLN A 249 11.93 20.21 33.21
N SER A 250 11.88 21.17 34.15
CA SER A 250 12.76 21.17 35.32
C SER A 250 12.50 19.95 36.20
N LEU A 251 11.23 19.70 36.55
CA LEU A 251 10.84 18.55 37.36
C LEU A 251 11.22 17.23 36.67
N TRP A 252 11.03 17.12 35.36
CA TRP A 252 11.39 15.92 34.59
C TRP A 252 12.89 15.64 34.62
N LYS A 253 13.71 16.70 34.60
CA LYS A 253 15.17 16.61 34.62
C LYS A 253 15.70 16.22 36.00
N ASP A 254 15.05 16.71 37.06
CA ASP A 254 15.45 16.45 38.44
C ASP A 254 14.90 15.11 38.98
N ALA A 255 13.85 14.59 38.36
CA ALA A 255 13.24 13.31 38.70
C ALA A 255 14.02 12.09 38.15
N THR A 256 14.05 11.02 38.93
CA THR A 256 14.64 9.72 38.59
C THR A 256 13.62 8.78 38.00
N GLU A 257 14.04 7.89 37.12
CA GLU A 257 13.16 6.88 36.51
C GLU A 257 12.61 5.91 37.55
N PHE A 258 11.32 5.60 37.47
CA PHE A 258 10.69 4.59 38.31
C PHE A 258 10.69 3.25 37.58
N ASP A 259 11.37 2.26 38.16
CA ASP A 259 11.40 0.90 37.62
C ASP A 259 10.05 0.20 37.85
N LEU A 260 9.28 0.07 36.78
CA LEU A 260 8.01 -0.65 36.75
C LEU A 260 8.22 -2.18 36.65
N GLY A 261 9.45 -2.66 36.37
CA GLY A 261 9.82 -4.07 36.17
C GLY A 261 10.19 -4.86 37.43
N GLY A 262 10.08 -4.26 38.61
CA GLY A 262 10.18 -5.00 39.87
C GLY A 262 11.60 -5.40 40.29
N HIS A 263 12.54 -4.46 40.33
CA HIS A 263 13.70 -4.54 41.21
C HIS A 263 13.81 -3.33 42.15
N THR A 264 12.81 -3.13 43.01
CA THR A 264 13.04 -2.33 44.22
C THR A 264 13.78 -3.17 45.24
N THR A 265 15.05 -2.80 45.48
CA THR A 265 15.76 -3.05 46.73
C THR A 265 15.00 -2.38 47.86
N ILE A 266 14.01 -3.06 48.42
CA ILE A 266 13.44 -2.70 49.71
C ILE A 266 14.13 -3.60 50.73
N ASP A 267 15.05 -3.01 51.49
CA ASP A 267 15.58 -3.61 52.71
C ASP A 267 14.40 -3.94 53.65
N GLU A 268 14.08 -5.23 53.76
CA GLU A 268 13.09 -5.78 54.69
C GLU A 268 13.55 -5.73 56.17
N GLU A 269 14.23 -4.67 56.62
CA GLU A 269 14.67 -4.56 58.03
C GLU A 269 13.98 -3.49 58.89
N GLU A 270 13.03 -2.69 58.40
CA GLU A 270 12.39 -1.65 59.25
C GLU A 270 10.87 -1.74 59.51
N LEU A 271 10.20 -2.86 59.21
CA LEU A 271 8.77 -3.02 59.55
C LEU A 271 8.43 -4.36 60.20
N LYS A 272 9.02 -4.65 61.36
CA LYS A 272 8.42 -5.53 62.39
C LYS A 272 8.66 -5.01 63.81
N GLU A 273 7.84 -4.05 64.23
CA GLU A 273 7.36 -4.01 65.61
C GLU A 273 5.84 -3.78 65.65
N THR A 274 5.18 -4.52 66.54
CA THR A 274 3.72 -4.59 66.84
C THR A 274 2.89 -5.46 65.86
N GLY A 275 2.15 -6.50 66.25
CA GLY A 275 1.92 -7.14 67.54
C GLY A 275 0.77 -8.16 67.41
N SER A 276 1.03 -9.41 67.85
CA SER A 276 0.11 -10.44 68.38
C SER A 276 -1.23 -10.76 67.69
N ALA A 277 -1.47 -12.05 67.39
CA ALA A 277 -2.23 -12.95 68.28
C ALA A 277 -2.27 -14.41 67.78
N ASP A 278 -2.00 -15.32 68.73
CA ASP A 278 -2.48 -16.71 68.90
C ASP A 278 -2.05 -17.86 67.96
N GLU A 279 -0.99 -18.57 68.41
CA GLU A 279 -0.95 -19.97 68.90
C GLU A 279 -1.80 -21.12 68.26
N PRO A 280 -1.43 -22.42 68.44
CA PRO A 280 -0.09 -22.99 68.73
C PRO A 280 0.26 -24.36 68.06
N ASN A 281 1.47 -24.85 68.45
CA ASN A 281 2.00 -26.23 68.52
C ASN A 281 2.68 -26.81 67.27
N SER A 282 3.84 -27.47 67.34
CA SER A 282 4.65 -27.93 68.48
C SER A 282 6.07 -28.33 68.07
N SER A 283 6.99 -28.23 69.05
CA SER A 283 8.15 -29.09 69.34
C SER A 283 9.38 -29.07 68.42
N GLY A 284 10.55 -28.74 69.01
CA GLY A 284 11.82 -29.40 68.65
C GLY A 284 13.10 -28.55 68.64
N GLU A 285 13.54 -28.08 69.80
CA GLU A 285 14.93 -27.63 70.11
C GLU A 285 16.00 -28.76 69.88
N PRO A 286 17.34 -28.50 69.96
CA PRO A 286 18.17 -27.53 69.21
C PRO A 286 19.59 -28.09 68.86
N ALA A 287 20.48 -27.22 68.32
CA ALA A 287 21.84 -26.95 68.82
C ALA A 287 23.07 -27.13 67.87
N LEU A 288 23.89 -26.05 67.88
CA LEU A 288 25.38 -25.97 67.92
C LEU A 288 26.25 -25.93 66.64
N ALA A 289 26.74 -24.71 66.35
CA ALA A 289 28.13 -24.21 66.49
C ALA A 289 29.27 -24.55 65.50
N SER A 290 30.10 -23.49 65.28
CA SER A 290 31.55 -23.45 65.00
C SER A 290 31.98 -23.79 63.56
N GLU A 291 33.07 -23.31 62.97
CA GLU A 291 34.21 -22.45 63.35
C GLU A 291 34.97 -22.08 62.04
N ALA A 292 36.00 -21.23 62.19
CA ALA A 292 36.76 -20.50 61.18
C ALA A 292 37.84 -21.26 60.37
N THR A 293 38.68 -20.48 59.66
CA THR A 293 40.06 -20.71 59.13
C THR A 293 40.18 -21.16 57.66
N ASP A 294 41.19 -20.80 56.84
CA ASP A 294 42.27 -19.77 56.81
C ASP A 294 43.04 -19.96 55.46
N ALA A 295 43.74 -18.91 55.02
CA ALA A 295 45.02 -18.85 54.27
C ALA A 295 45.34 -19.57 52.92
N SER A 296 45.72 -18.71 51.94
CA SER A 296 47.03 -18.68 51.20
C SER A 296 47.23 -19.62 49.98
N GLU A 297 48.07 -19.39 48.95
CA GLU A 297 49.21 -18.50 48.70
C GLU A 297 49.59 -18.56 47.17
N THR A 298 50.06 -17.43 46.62
CA THR A 298 51.12 -17.19 45.59
C THR A 298 51.50 -18.19 44.48
N GLU A 299 51.74 -17.67 43.25
CA GLU A 299 53.12 -17.50 42.70
C GLU A 299 53.18 -16.60 41.44
N GLN A 300 54.25 -15.78 41.38
CA GLN A 300 54.65 -14.86 40.31
C GLN A 300 55.61 -15.55 39.32
N THR A 301 55.74 -15.03 38.10
CA THR A 301 57.08 -14.76 37.53
C THR A 301 57.06 -13.73 36.40
N THR A 302 58.08 -12.88 36.45
CA THR A 302 58.36 -11.63 35.71
C THR A 302 59.46 -11.81 34.64
N THR A 303 59.54 -10.90 33.65
CA THR A 303 60.73 -10.14 33.13
C THR A 303 60.36 -9.44 31.80
N ALA A 304 60.35 -8.11 31.62
CA ALA A 304 61.41 -7.06 31.58
C ALA A 304 62.42 -7.22 30.41
N ALA A 305 62.89 -6.24 29.63
CA ALA A 305 62.68 -4.80 29.41
C ALA A 305 63.57 -4.34 28.20
N SER A 306 63.34 -3.15 27.61
CA SER A 306 64.31 -2.13 27.10
C SER A 306 63.88 -1.44 25.79
N THR A 307 64.29 -0.21 25.39
CA THR A 307 64.50 1.13 25.99
C THR A 307 64.67 2.12 24.81
N GLU A 308 63.97 3.26 24.85
CA GLU A 308 64.23 4.64 24.32
C GLU A 308 64.95 4.95 22.97
N SER A 309 64.38 5.91 22.22
CA SER A 309 65.05 7.18 21.84
C SER A 309 64.10 8.19 21.16
N SER A 310 64.21 9.44 21.60
CA SER A 310 63.36 10.63 21.43
C SER A 310 63.67 11.57 20.23
N THR A 311 62.72 12.47 19.89
CA THR A 311 62.79 13.95 19.66
C THR A 311 61.78 14.37 18.55
N SER A 312 60.99 15.45 18.56
CA SER A 312 60.73 16.61 19.44
C SER A 312 59.42 17.30 19.01
N ALA A 313 58.67 17.88 19.95
CA ALA A 313 57.41 18.62 19.80
C ALA A 313 57.56 20.03 19.13
N PRO A 314 56.47 20.82 18.90
CA PRO A 314 55.71 21.43 20.00
C PRO A 314 54.17 21.34 19.87
N ALA A 315 53.54 21.42 21.03
CA ALA A 315 52.10 21.47 21.28
C ALA A 315 51.49 22.86 21.01
N THR A 316 50.20 22.89 20.71
CA THR A 316 49.26 23.90 21.23
C THR A 316 47.83 23.36 21.21
N GLU A 317 47.23 23.41 22.40
CA GLU A 317 45.79 23.60 22.71
C GLU A 317 44.80 22.46 22.44
N THR A 318 44.64 21.66 23.49
CA THR A 318 43.40 20.97 23.87
C THR A 318 42.28 21.97 24.14
N THR A 319 41.25 21.97 23.31
CA THR A 319 39.88 22.32 23.72
C THR A 319 39.11 21.02 23.87
N GLY A 320 38.60 20.78 25.09
CA GLY A 320 37.73 19.65 25.36
C GLY A 320 36.42 19.80 24.58
N GLU A 321 36.11 18.80 23.76
CA GLU A 321 34.78 18.62 23.21
C GLU A 321 33.93 17.92 24.28
N THR A 322 33.09 18.73 24.93
CA THR A 322 31.81 18.29 25.48
C THR A 322 31.03 17.57 24.39
N SER A 323 30.67 16.30 24.60
CA SER A 323 29.72 15.62 23.72
C SER A 323 28.39 16.38 23.77
N VAL A 324 27.95 16.85 22.61
CA VAL A 324 26.65 17.47 22.44
C VAL A 324 25.64 16.33 22.37
N ARG A 325 24.67 16.30 23.30
CA ARG A 325 23.49 15.44 23.17
C ARG A 325 22.76 15.81 21.88
N GLY A 326 22.81 14.95 20.88
CA GLY A 326 22.19 15.13 19.56
C GLY A 326 22.60 14.10 18.50
N ASP A 327 23.40 13.08 18.83
CA ASP A 327 23.98 12.16 17.84
C ASP A 327 23.21 10.86 17.58
N ASP A 328 22.33 10.41 18.49
CA ASP A 328 21.61 9.14 18.34
C ASP A 328 20.14 9.32 17.96
N LEU A 329 19.63 8.42 17.11
CA LEU A 329 18.22 8.37 16.73
C LEU A 329 17.38 7.81 17.90
N PRO A 330 16.21 8.37 18.24
CA PRO A 330 15.32 7.79 19.26
C PRO A 330 14.95 6.32 18.99
N THR A 331 14.81 5.50 20.05
CA THR A 331 14.46 4.08 19.93
C THR A 331 13.16 3.83 19.16
N ALA A 332 12.16 4.71 19.32
CA ALA A 332 10.89 4.64 18.58
C ALA A 332 11.06 4.82 17.05
N LEU A 333 12.05 5.60 16.61
CA LEU A 333 12.38 5.72 15.19
C LEU A 333 13.19 4.52 14.71
N GLN A 334 14.09 4.00 15.55
CA GLN A 334 14.86 2.79 15.23
C GLN A 334 13.95 1.57 15.07
N SER A 335 12.94 1.40 15.91
CA SER A 335 11.99 0.28 15.83
C SER A 335 11.09 0.32 14.60
N GLN A 336 10.88 1.50 13.99
CA GLN A 336 10.15 1.64 12.72
C GLN A 336 11.06 1.62 11.47
N GLY A 337 12.29 1.12 11.65
CA GLY A 337 13.25 0.86 10.58
C GLY A 337 14.04 2.08 10.11
N LEU A 338 14.04 3.20 10.86
CA LEU A 338 14.89 4.34 10.56
C LEU A 338 16.27 4.16 11.17
N VAL A 339 17.30 4.47 10.39
CA VAL A 339 18.69 4.49 10.82
C VAL A 339 19.31 5.86 10.55
N ARG A 340 20.24 6.28 11.40
CA ARG A 340 21.10 7.44 11.13
C ARG A 340 22.46 6.96 10.64
N LEU A 341 22.94 7.52 9.53
CA LEU A 341 24.30 7.22 9.07
C LEU A 341 25.32 7.82 10.04
N SER A 342 26.18 6.96 10.58
CA SER A 342 27.24 7.31 11.53
C SER A 342 28.42 6.32 11.40
N PRO A 343 29.62 6.63 11.93
CA PRO A 343 30.71 5.66 11.99
C PRO A 343 30.26 4.36 12.67
N ASP A 344 29.56 4.46 13.80
CA ASP A 344 29.07 3.31 14.56
C ASP A 344 28.05 2.47 13.76
N TYR A 345 27.20 3.11 12.94
CA TYR A 345 26.30 2.38 12.04
C TYR A 345 27.08 1.53 11.02
N PHE A 346 28.09 2.11 10.36
CA PHE A 346 28.88 1.40 9.35
C PHE A 346 29.81 0.35 9.97
N ASP A 347 30.34 0.60 11.16
CA ASP A 347 31.14 -0.37 11.91
C ASP A 347 30.29 -1.58 12.36
N ARG A 348 29.02 -1.35 12.72
CA ARG A 348 28.07 -2.41 13.09
C ARG A 348 27.60 -3.24 11.89
N VAL A 349 27.24 -2.60 10.78
CA VAL A 349 26.72 -3.31 9.59
C VAL A 349 27.84 -4.04 8.83
N GLY A 350 29.07 -3.52 8.88
CA GLY A 350 30.20 -4.09 8.16
C GLY A 350 30.07 -3.96 6.64
N VAL A 351 30.97 -4.58 5.89
CA VAL A 351 30.95 -4.59 4.42
C VAL A 351 31.09 -6.02 3.94
N SER A 352 30.05 -6.55 3.29
CA SER A 352 30.06 -7.93 2.77
C SER A 352 31.08 -8.09 1.64
N ALA A 353 31.42 -9.35 1.31
CA ALA A 353 32.28 -9.61 0.15
C ALA A 353 31.57 -9.14 -1.15
N PRO A 354 32.30 -8.53 -2.11
CA PRO A 354 31.67 -7.92 -3.29
C PRO A 354 30.73 -8.87 -4.03
N LEU A 355 31.15 -10.11 -4.28
CA LEU A 355 30.37 -11.12 -5.00
C LEU A 355 29.05 -11.49 -4.29
N ALA A 356 29.04 -11.48 -2.95
CA ALA A 356 27.83 -11.74 -2.18
C ALA A 356 26.80 -10.61 -2.39
N CYS A 357 27.24 -9.35 -2.44
CA CYS A 357 26.37 -8.22 -2.70
C CYS A 357 25.73 -8.30 -4.10
N TRP A 358 26.48 -8.69 -5.12
CA TRP A 358 25.92 -8.84 -6.48
C TRP A 358 24.88 -9.98 -6.58
N ARG A 359 24.85 -10.90 -5.61
CA ARG A 359 23.85 -11.98 -5.52
C ARG A 359 22.67 -11.64 -4.61
N ALA A 360 22.93 -10.89 -3.53
CA ALA A 360 21.97 -10.58 -2.46
C ALA A 360 21.51 -9.11 -2.43
N GLY A 361 21.86 -8.31 -3.45
CA GLY A 361 21.61 -6.87 -3.50
C GLY A 361 22.68 -6.04 -2.77
N PHE A 362 22.53 -4.71 -2.76
CA PHE A 362 23.47 -3.81 -2.10
C PHE A 362 22.84 -3.18 -0.86
N ASP A 363 23.66 -2.91 0.16
CA ASP A 363 23.33 -2.10 1.32
C ASP A 363 24.18 -0.81 1.35
N LEU A 364 23.82 0.15 2.21
CA LEU A 364 24.46 1.44 2.42
C LEU A 364 25.98 1.31 2.60
N ALA A 365 26.46 0.31 3.35
CA ALA A 365 27.89 0.12 3.58
C ALA A 365 28.66 -0.30 2.31
N GLU A 366 28.03 -1.10 1.44
CA GLU A 366 28.64 -1.60 0.20
C GLU A 366 28.55 -0.60 -0.93
N VAL A 367 27.45 0.14 -1.00
CA VAL A 367 27.32 1.32 -1.86
C VAL A 367 28.40 2.34 -1.51
N ARG A 368 28.56 2.66 -0.21
CA ARG A 368 29.62 3.53 0.28
C ARG A 368 31.03 3.02 -0.08
N LYS A 369 31.23 1.71 -0.05
CA LYS A 369 32.50 1.09 -0.44
C LYS A 369 32.79 1.21 -1.94
N GLY A 370 31.76 1.48 -2.75
CA GLY A 370 31.85 1.61 -4.21
C GLY A 370 31.67 0.28 -4.95
N TYR A 371 30.94 -0.68 -4.37
CA TYR A 371 30.61 -1.94 -5.07
C TYR A 371 29.41 -1.83 -6.01
N ALA A 372 28.57 -0.80 -5.83
CA ALA A 372 27.46 -0.51 -6.70
C ALA A 372 27.83 0.53 -7.76
N LEU A 373 27.33 0.36 -8.98
CA LEU A 373 27.55 1.28 -10.10
C LEU A 373 26.48 2.38 -10.12
N ASP A 374 26.93 3.64 -10.22
CA ASP A 374 26.07 4.78 -10.53
C ASP A 374 25.46 4.68 -11.95
N ARG A 375 24.14 4.83 -12.01
CA ARG A 375 23.34 4.73 -13.24
C ARG A 375 23.52 5.97 -14.13
N GLU A 376 23.61 5.77 -15.45
CA GLU A 376 23.67 6.84 -16.44
C GLU A 376 22.44 6.83 -17.36
N ARG A 377 21.82 8.00 -17.57
CA ARG A 377 20.73 8.20 -18.54
C ARG A 377 21.22 8.91 -19.81
N PRO A 378 20.67 8.58 -20.98
CA PRO A 378 20.98 9.30 -22.21
C PRO A 378 20.38 10.72 -22.19
N THR A 379 21.15 11.70 -22.66
CA THR A 379 20.73 13.10 -22.83
C THR A 379 21.13 13.61 -24.22
N PRO A 380 20.55 14.72 -24.71
CA PRO A 380 20.93 15.30 -26.00
C PRO A 380 22.44 15.63 -26.12
N ASP A 381 23.10 15.93 -24.99
CA ASP A 381 24.51 16.29 -24.92
C ASP A 381 25.44 15.12 -24.54
N GLY A 382 24.91 13.91 -24.36
CA GLY A 382 25.69 12.70 -24.04
C GLY A 382 24.97 11.76 -23.09
N ARG A 383 25.62 11.44 -21.97
CA ARG A 383 25.01 10.72 -20.85
C ARG A 383 25.29 11.47 -19.56
N GLU A 384 24.36 11.36 -18.64
CA GLU A 384 24.38 12.04 -17.35
C GLU A 384 24.26 11.00 -16.23
N ASN A 385 25.08 11.16 -15.18
CA ASN A 385 25.01 10.33 -13.99
C ASN A 385 23.78 10.76 -13.16
N VAL A 386 22.86 9.82 -12.94
CA VAL A 386 21.59 10.07 -12.25
C VAL A 386 21.82 10.42 -10.78
N THR A 387 22.78 9.75 -10.12
CA THR A 387 23.13 10.02 -8.72
C THR A 387 23.75 11.41 -8.55
N ASP A 388 24.60 11.85 -9.49
CA ASP A 388 25.21 13.19 -9.47
C ASP A 388 24.15 14.29 -9.68
N ASP A 389 23.29 14.15 -10.68
CA ASP A 389 22.18 15.08 -10.95
C ASP A 389 21.22 15.18 -9.75
N LEU A 390 20.82 14.05 -9.18
CA LEU A 390 19.94 14.00 -8.03
C LEU A 390 20.57 14.65 -6.78
N PHE A 391 21.87 14.39 -6.56
CA PHE A 391 22.62 15.01 -5.47
C PHE A 391 22.71 16.53 -5.62
N GLU A 392 22.94 17.05 -6.82
CA GLU A 392 22.97 18.49 -7.10
C GLU A 392 21.59 19.13 -6.84
N ARG A 393 20.49 18.50 -7.29
CA ARG A 393 19.13 19.01 -7.04
C ARG A 393 18.77 19.08 -5.55
N LEU A 394 19.12 18.06 -4.77
CA LEU A 394 18.88 18.04 -3.33
C LEU A 394 19.72 19.09 -2.59
N CYS A 395 20.92 19.42 -3.08
CA CYS A 395 21.74 20.50 -2.52
C CYS A 395 21.11 21.89 -2.67
N ASP A 396 20.25 22.07 -3.67
CA ASP A 396 19.48 23.31 -3.89
C ASP A 396 18.16 23.33 -3.09
N ALA A 397 18.04 22.45 -2.08
CA ALA A 397 16.93 22.31 -1.12
C ALA A 397 15.56 21.92 -1.71
N GLY A 398 15.53 21.30 -2.90
CA GLY A 398 14.29 20.76 -3.48
C GLY A 398 14.09 19.29 -3.13
N ASP A 399 12.92 18.93 -2.59
CA ASP A 399 12.55 17.53 -2.34
C ASP A 399 12.46 16.75 -3.66
N GLN A 400 12.95 15.51 -3.65
CA GLN A 400 13.00 14.66 -4.84
C GLN A 400 12.37 13.30 -4.58
N VAL A 401 11.79 12.71 -5.63
CA VAL A 401 11.46 11.28 -5.66
C VAL A 401 12.22 10.58 -6.77
N VAL A 402 12.74 9.39 -6.48
CA VAL A 402 13.29 8.45 -7.46
C VAL A 402 12.22 7.44 -7.83
N VAL A 403 11.87 7.40 -9.11
CA VAL A 403 10.83 6.50 -9.64
C VAL A 403 11.39 5.52 -10.67
N GLY A 404 10.71 4.40 -10.84
CA GLY A 404 11.09 3.34 -11.77
C GLY A 404 10.46 2.00 -11.40
N PRO A 405 10.50 1.02 -12.31
CA PRO A 405 9.88 -0.28 -12.08
C PRO A 405 10.60 -1.10 -10.99
N PRO A 406 9.99 -2.18 -10.46
CA PRO A 406 10.66 -3.08 -9.51
C PRO A 406 11.97 -3.61 -10.09
N GLY A 407 13.04 -3.67 -9.28
CA GLY A 407 14.35 -4.15 -9.75
C GLY A 407 15.17 -3.13 -10.56
N ALA A 408 14.65 -1.94 -10.88
CA ALA A 408 15.38 -0.94 -11.68
C ALA A 408 16.61 -0.30 -11.01
N GLY A 409 16.83 -0.54 -9.70
CA GLY A 409 17.94 0.03 -8.94
C GLY A 409 17.64 1.36 -8.22
N LYS A 410 16.38 1.70 -7.98
CA LYS A 410 15.95 2.92 -7.26
C LYS A 410 16.60 3.04 -5.88
N SER A 411 16.42 2.03 -5.03
CA SER A 411 17.08 1.87 -3.73
C SER A 411 18.58 2.13 -3.80
N THR A 412 19.26 1.54 -4.79
CA THR A 412 20.71 1.71 -5.00
C THR A 412 21.08 3.16 -5.30
N VAL A 413 20.29 3.86 -6.11
CA VAL A 413 20.48 5.31 -6.39
C VAL A 413 20.26 6.11 -5.10
N CYS A 414 19.19 5.84 -4.34
CA CYS A 414 18.92 6.53 -3.07
C CYS A 414 20.03 6.31 -2.03
N MET A 415 20.53 5.08 -1.88
CA MET A 415 21.68 4.77 -1.03
C MET A 415 22.96 5.48 -1.50
N SER A 416 23.17 5.61 -2.81
CA SER A 416 24.34 6.28 -3.37
C SER A 416 24.32 7.78 -3.07
N VAL A 417 23.15 8.42 -3.15
CA VAL A 417 22.97 9.81 -2.71
C VAL A 417 23.16 9.96 -1.20
N ALA A 418 22.52 9.08 -0.39
CA ALA A 418 22.59 9.12 1.06
C ALA A 418 24.03 9.02 1.58
N THR A 419 24.79 8.06 1.05
CA THR A 419 26.20 7.85 1.43
C THR A 419 27.08 9.02 0.97
N ARG A 420 26.85 9.56 -0.22
CA ARG A 420 27.57 10.74 -0.71
C ARG A 420 27.29 12.00 0.12
N TRP A 421 26.04 12.20 0.57
CA TRP A 421 25.66 13.30 1.48
C TRP A 421 26.41 13.22 2.80
N TYR A 422 26.45 12.02 3.38
CA TYR A 422 27.19 11.71 4.59
C TYR A 422 28.69 11.95 4.43
N GLU A 423 29.30 11.43 3.35
CA GLU A 423 30.75 11.55 3.12
C GLU A 423 31.21 12.99 2.84
N GLN A 424 30.37 13.79 2.18
CA GLN A 424 30.63 15.21 1.96
C GLN A 424 30.33 16.09 3.18
N LYS A 425 29.88 15.51 4.30
CA LYS A 425 29.58 16.21 5.57
C LYS A 425 28.57 17.35 5.40
N ARG A 426 27.54 17.14 4.60
CA ARG A 426 26.48 18.15 4.34
C ARG A 426 25.49 18.29 5.50
N GLY A 427 25.36 17.25 6.31
CA GLY A 427 24.58 17.23 7.56
C GLY A 427 24.15 15.80 7.88
N PRO A 428 23.25 15.61 8.87
CA PRO A 428 22.73 14.30 9.23
C PRO A 428 21.99 13.61 8.07
N VAL A 429 22.05 12.29 8.01
CA VAL A 429 21.28 11.48 7.07
C VAL A 429 20.46 10.48 7.87
N VAL A 430 19.13 10.57 7.74
CA VAL A 430 18.18 9.62 8.28
C VAL A 430 17.66 8.78 7.12
N TYR A 431 17.72 7.46 7.23
CA TYR A 431 17.40 6.54 6.14
C TYR A 431 16.41 5.47 6.62
N ARG A 432 15.35 5.24 5.85
CA ARG A 432 14.39 4.14 6.07
C ARG A 432 14.33 3.24 4.84
N LYS A 433 14.68 1.97 5.01
CA LYS A 433 14.59 0.94 3.96
C LYS A 433 13.16 0.44 3.76
N SER A 434 12.91 -0.07 2.56
CA SER A 434 11.71 -0.80 2.17
C SER A 434 11.62 -2.16 2.88
N GLY A 435 10.42 -2.75 2.90
CA GLY A 435 10.22 -4.13 3.40
C GLY A 435 9.94 -4.28 4.90
N GLN A 436 9.87 -3.21 5.68
CA GLN A 436 9.56 -3.30 7.12
C GLN A 436 8.09 -3.67 7.42
N ARG A 437 7.21 -3.73 6.40
CA ARG A 437 5.77 -4.11 6.37
C ARG A 437 4.83 -3.53 7.45
N GLU A 438 5.34 -2.86 8.47
CA GLU A 438 4.60 -2.12 9.47
C GLU A 438 4.44 -0.67 9.03
N PRO A 439 3.22 -0.10 9.18
CA PRO A 439 2.98 1.31 8.94
C PRO A 439 3.94 2.20 9.72
N PHE A 440 4.57 3.15 9.01
CA PHE A 440 5.30 4.25 9.62
C PHE A 440 4.30 5.13 10.36
N THR A 441 4.20 4.95 11.68
CA THR A 441 3.28 5.68 12.55
C THR A 441 3.99 6.74 13.39
N SER A 442 5.33 6.76 13.39
CA SER A 442 6.16 7.69 14.17
C SER A 442 6.46 9.01 13.43
N SER A 443 5.55 9.51 12.60
CA SER A 443 5.74 10.78 11.88
C SER A 443 6.00 11.94 12.86
N ALA A 444 5.24 12.05 13.94
CA ALA A 444 5.45 13.08 14.97
C ALA A 444 6.82 13.00 15.65
N HIS A 445 7.32 11.80 15.96
CA HIS A 445 8.65 11.60 16.55
C HIS A 445 9.77 12.01 15.60
N LEU A 446 9.61 11.70 14.31
CA LEU A 446 10.56 12.10 13.28
C LEU A 446 10.52 13.62 13.09
N GLY A 447 9.34 14.25 13.05
CA GLY A 447 9.20 15.70 12.99
C GLY A 447 9.90 16.42 14.15
N ALA A 448 9.70 15.96 15.39
CA ALA A 448 10.37 16.51 16.56
C ALA A 448 11.91 16.36 16.49
N TYR A 449 12.39 15.21 16.01
CA TYR A 449 13.82 14.99 15.77
C TYR A 449 14.38 15.95 14.71
N LEU A 450 13.67 16.13 13.59
CA LEU A 450 14.09 16.99 12.48
C LEU A 450 14.14 18.47 12.89
N ALA A 451 13.18 18.94 13.70
CA ALA A 451 13.15 20.31 14.20
C ALA A 451 14.33 20.67 15.12
N GLU A 452 14.96 19.68 15.75
CA GLU A 452 16.10 19.86 16.66
C GLU A 452 17.44 19.45 16.02
N ALA A 453 17.43 18.86 14.82
CA ALA A 453 18.62 18.34 14.16
C ALA A 453 19.57 19.47 13.73
N PRO A 454 20.89 19.35 14.01
CA PRO A 454 21.85 20.37 13.63
C PRO A 454 22.23 20.27 12.14
N GLY A 455 22.10 21.38 11.41
CA GLY A 455 22.51 21.50 10.01
C GLY A 455 21.50 20.92 9.01
N HIS A 456 21.91 20.81 7.75
CA HIS A 456 21.02 20.38 6.66
C HIS A 456 20.83 18.86 6.67
N THR A 457 19.67 18.41 7.15
CA THR A 457 19.32 17.00 7.30
C THR A 457 18.69 16.45 6.03
N LEU A 458 19.22 15.32 5.55
CA LEU A 458 18.62 14.54 4.45
C LEU A 458 17.81 13.38 5.03
N VAL A 459 16.53 13.31 4.67
CA VAL A 459 15.62 12.21 5.04
C VAL A 459 15.36 11.35 3.81
N VAL A 460 15.76 10.09 3.86
CA VAL A 460 15.60 9.15 2.75
C VAL A 460 14.59 8.07 3.13
N VAL A 461 13.54 7.91 2.34
CA VAL A 461 12.49 6.90 2.59
C VAL A 461 12.20 6.12 1.31
N GLU A 462 12.45 4.81 1.36
CA GLU A 462 12.06 3.89 0.29
C GLU A 462 10.57 3.52 0.38
N ASP A 463 10.00 3.14 -0.76
CA ASP A 463 8.61 2.72 -0.96
C ASP A 463 7.59 3.74 -0.40
N ALA A 464 7.90 5.03 -0.52
CA ALA A 464 7.23 6.14 0.18
C ALA A 464 5.70 6.22 -0.06
N THR A 465 5.23 5.78 -1.23
CA THR A 465 3.82 5.81 -1.64
C THR A 465 2.99 4.66 -1.08
N ARG A 466 3.64 3.62 -0.54
CA ARG A 466 2.90 2.50 0.03
C ARG A 466 2.34 2.86 1.39
N ASN A 467 1.29 2.13 1.81
CA ASN A 467 0.62 2.39 3.10
C ASN A 467 1.59 2.33 4.28
N GLU A 468 2.68 1.59 4.15
CA GLU A 468 3.68 1.40 5.17
C GLU A 468 4.59 2.62 5.37
N ALA A 469 4.59 3.57 4.44
CA ALA A 469 5.48 4.73 4.45
C ALA A 469 4.76 6.06 4.20
N ASN A 470 3.49 6.04 3.76
CA ASN A 470 2.73 7.21 3.31
C ASN A 470 2.63 8.36 4.34
N ALA A 471 2.74 8.07 5.64
CA ALA A 471 2.74 9.10 6.68
C ALA A 471 3.93 10.07 6.56
N ILE A 472 4.98 9.70 5.81
CA ILE A 472 6.11 10.60 5.53
C ILE A 472 5.67 11.89 4.84
N PHE A 473 4.61 11.85 4.01
CA PHE A 473 4.14 13.03 3.28
C PHE A 473 3.55 14.11 4.19
N GLU A 474 3.15 13.76 5.42
CA GLU A 474 2.77 14.76 6.42
C GLU A 474 3.96 15.64 6.80
N LEU A 475 5.14 15.02 6.96
CA LEU A 475 6.40 15.70 7.30
C LEU A 475 6.97 16.47 6.11
N VAL A 476 6.92 15.90 4.90
CA VAL A 476 7.33 16.62 3.68
C VAL A 476 6.57 17.94 3.56
N ARG A 477 5.27 17.92 3.87
CA ARG A 477 4.42 19.13 3.89
C ARG A 477 4.72 20.06 5.07
N GLU A 478 5.07 19.51 6.24
CA GLU A 478 5.39 20.31 7.43
C GLU A 478 6.68 21.12 7.24
N PHE A 479 7.67 20.53 6.59
CA PHE A 479 9.01 21.10 6.40
C PHE A 479 9.23 21.74 5.01
N THR A 480 8.19 21.91 4.21
CA THR A 480 8.28 22.49 2.85
C THR A 480 9.02 23.83 2.78
N ASP A 481 8.86 24.68 3.81
CA ASP A 481 9.47 26.01 3.88
C ASP A 481 10.77 26.04 4.72
N ASP A 482 11.31 24.87 5.07
CA ASP A 482 12.52 24.72 5.88
C ASP A 482 13.72 24.24 5.04
N ASP A 483 14.58 25.18 4.65
CA ASP A 483 15.81 24.91 3.89
C ASP A 483 16.84 24.04 4.66
N GLN A 484 16.59 23.65 5.92
CA GLN A 484 17.45 22.74 6.69
C GLN A 484 17.00 21.28 6.65
N VAL A 485 15.87 20.95 6.01
CA VAL A 485 15.40 19.57 5.84
C VAL A 485 15.11 19.31 4.37
N THR A 486 15.59 18.20 3.82
CA THR A 486 15.27 17.79 2.45
C THR A 486 14.94 16.31 2.41
N PHE A 487 13.90 15.97 1.66
CA PHE A 487 13.41 14.61 1.49
C PHE A 487 13.87 14.04 0.14
N LEU A 488 14.41 12.82 0.21
CA LEU A 488 14.64 11.95 -0.93
C LEU A 488 13.76 10.72 -0.78
N LEU A 489 12.74 10.65 -1.61
CA LEU A 489 11.80 9.54 -1.59
C LEU A 489 12.15 8.57 -2.72
N ASP A 490 11.82 7.30 -2.54
CA ASP A 490 11.78 6.33 -3.62
C ASP A 490 10.34 5.78 -3.72
N SER A 491 9.90 5.51 -4.94
CA SER A 491 8.56 5.00 -5.19
C SER A 491 8.51 4.25 -6.52
N ARG A 492 7.56 3.32 -6.65
CA ARG A 492 7.25 2.73 -7.96
C ARG A 492 6.62 3.81 -8.84
N GLU A 493 7.00 3.86 -10.11
CA GLU A 493 6.56 4.93 -11.02
C GLU A 493 5.04 5.08 -11.08
N ASN A 494 4.30 3.97 -10.96
CA ASN A 494 2.83 3.92 -10.98
C ASN A 494 2.20 4.34 -9.66
N GLU A 495 2.81 3.91 -8.54
CA GLU A 495 2.35 4.32 -7.22
C GLU A 495 2.57 5.81 -7.02
N TRP A 496 3.65 6.37 -7.59
CA TRP A 496 3.86 7.80 -7.62
C TRP A 496 2.95 8.52 -8.61
N ARG A 497 2.79 8.08 -9.86
CA ARG A 497 2.00 8.89 -10.82
C ARG A 497 0.51 8.89 -10.52
N ASP A 498 -0.02 7.80 -10.00
CA ASP A 498 -1.47 7.57 -9.97
C ASP A 498 -1.99 7.02 -8.62
N GLY A 499 -1.10 6.79 -7.66
CA GLY A 499 -1.48 6.46 -6.29
C GLY A 499 -2.18 7.63 -5.59
N HIS A 500 -3.08 7.29 -4.66
CA HIS A 500 -3.75 8.25 -3.80
C HIS A 500 -3.30 8.02 -2.35
N LEU A 501 -2.69 9.03 -1.74
CA LEU A 501 -2.43 9.10 -0.32
C LEU A 501 -3.78 9.13 0.41
N ARG A 502 -4.06 8.08 1.18
CA ARG A 502 -5.24 8.03 2.05
C ARG A 502 -5.21 9.22 3.01
N GLY A 503 -6.27 10.03 3.04
CA GLY A 503 -6.52 10.95 4.16
C GLY A 503 -6.55 12.46 3.86
N SER A 504 -6.10 12.99 2.72
CA SER A 504 -6.51 14.35 2.29
C SER A 504 -6.13 14.71 0.85
N ALA A 505 -7.02 15.41 0.13
CA ALA A 505 -6.72 16.03 -1.17
C ALA A 505 -5.56 17.05 -1.11
N ARG A 506 -5.21 17.52 0.09
CA ARG A 506 -4.15 18.49 0.33
C ARG A 506 -2.76 17.86 0.30
N LEU A 507 -2.59 16.64 0.83
CA LEU A 507 -1.34 15.89 0.73
C LEU A 507 -1.07 15.46 -0.72
N GLU A 508 -2.12 15.07 -1.46
CA GLU A 508 -2.01 14.76 -2.89
C GLU A 508 -1.58 15.95 -3.74
N SER A 509 -2.17 17.13 -3.50
CA SER A 509 -1.75 18.35 -4.18
C SER A 509 -0.29 18.70 -3.89
N HIS A 510 0.21 18.38 -2.70
CA HIS A 510 1.58 18.67 -2.32
C HIS A 510 2.57 17.68 -2.97
N ARG A 511 2.27 16.38 -2.89
CA ARG A 511 3.03 15.29 -3.53
C ARG A 511 3.25 15.52 -5.03
N THR A 512 2.24 16.01 -5.73
CA THR A 512 2.27 16.18 -7.20
C THR A 512 2.86 17.51 -7.67
N GLN A 513 2.98 18.53 -6.80
CA GLN A 513 3.38 19.88 -7.19
C GLN A 513 4.68 20.36 -6.53
N ALA A 514 5.07 19.79 -5.38
CA ALA A 514 6.19 20.26 -4.59
C ALA A 514 7.42 19.34 -4.62
N ILE A 515 7.28 18.11 -5.11
CA ILE A 515 8.36 17.12 -5.14
C ILE A 515 8.71 16.80 -6.58
N ASP A 516 9.97 17.00 -6.96
CA ASP A 516 10.45 16.75 -8.31
C ASP A 516 10.70 15.26 -8.56
N VAL A 517 10.42 14.81 -9.77
CA VAL A 517 10.50 13.38 -10.14
C VAL A 517 11.76 13.09 -10.95
N VAL A 518 12.52 12.07 -10.53
CA VAL A 518 13.69 11.54 -11.22
C VAL A 518 13.46 10.06 -11.54
N SER A 519 13.34 9.73 -12.83
CA SER A 519 13.21 8.33 -13.27
C SER A 519 14.57 7.65 -13.40
N VAL A 520 14.68 6.40 -12.93
CA VAL A 520 15.84 5.54 -13.16
C VAL A 520 15.78 4.99 -14.59
N PRO A 521 16.83 5.16 -15.42
CA PRO A 521 16.81 4.73 -16.81
C PRO A 521 16.91 3.20 -16.94
N PRO A 522 16.33 2.63 -18.02
CA PRO A 522 16.53 1.22 -18.36
C PRO A 522 18.01 0.91 -18.65
N VAL A 523 18.37 -0.37 -18.64
CA VAL A 523 19.75 -0.81 -18.90
C VAL A 523 19.93 -1.11 -20.39
N ASP A 524 20.40 -0.13 -21.15
CA ASP A 524 20.81 -0.34 -22.54
C ASP A 524 22.16 -1.10 -22.66
N ALA A 525 22.53 -1.45 -23.89
CA ALA A 525 23.75 -2.21 -24.19
C ALA A 525 25.04 -1.60 -23.61
N ARG A 526 25.21 -0.28 -23.70
CA ARG A 526 26.39 0.41 -23.14
C ARG A 526 26.39 0.33 -21.62
N GLU A 527 25.22 0.45 -21.02
CA GLU A 527 25.06 0.35 -19.58
C GLU A 527 25.33 -1.07 -19.07
N ARG A 528 24.98 -2.11 -19.84
CA ARG A 528 25.38 -3.50 -19.57
C ARG A 528 26.90 -3.65 -19.54
N GLU A 529 27.60 -3.12 -20.55
CA GLU A 529 29.08 -3.13 -20.57
C GLU A 529 29.65 -2.45 -19.33
N ARG A 530 29.16 -1.25 -18.96
CA ARG A 530 29.61 -0.53 -17.75
C ARG A 530 29.39 -1.34 -16.48
N ILE A 531 28.28 -2.07 -16.38
CA ILE A 531 28.00 -2.95 -15.26
C ILE A 531 29.01 -4.09 -15.20
N VAL A 532 29.28 -4.79 -16.32
CA VAL A 532 30.28 -5.88 -16.35
C VAL A 532 31.65 -5.35 -15.95
N ASP A 533 32.09 -4.27 -16.57
CA ASP A 533 33.34 -3.57 -16.27
C ASP A 533 33.47 -3.19 -14.78
N HIS A 534 32.38 -2.72 -14.17
CA HIS A 534 32.37 -2.34 -12.76
C HIS A 534 32.36 -3.58 -11.85
N PHE A 535 31.59 -4.61 -12.22
CA PHE A 535 31.55 -5.90 -11.54
C PHE A 535 32.94 -6.53 -11.49
N GLU A 536 33.64 -6.66 -12.62
CA GLU A 536 34.98 -7.24 -12.70
C GLU A 536 35.99 -6.55 -11.78
N ARG A 537 35.93 -5.21 -11.71
CA ARG A 537 36.76 -4.40 -10.81
C ARG A 537 36.37 -4.59 -9.35
N ALA A 538 35.08 -4.73 -9.06
CA ALA A 538 34.57 -4.93 -7.71
C ALA A 538 34.94 -6.32 -7.16
N VAL A 539 34.89 -7.37 -7.99
CA VAL A 539 35.22 -8.75 -7.59
C VAL A 539 36.69 -9.15 -7.84
N ASP A 540 37.48 -8.27 -8.47
CA ASP A 540 38.89 -8.50 -8.86
C ASP A 540 39.08 -9.75 -9.75
N ARG A 541 38.19 -9.94 -10.74
CA ARG A 541 38.22 -11.05 -11.71
C ARG A 541 37.66 -10.63 -13.06
N GLU A 542 38.31 -11.06 -14.14
CA GLU A 542 37.84 -10.87 -15.53
C GLU A 542 36.88 -11.99 -15.96
N ILE A 543 35.89 -11.65 -16.78
CA ILE A 543 34.90 -12.54 -17.38
C ILE A 543 35.16 -12.64 -18.89
N ASP A 544 35.48 -13.85 -19.37
CA ASP A 544 35.74 -14.12 -20.79
C ASP A 544 34.46 -14.61 -21.49
N ILE A 545 33.42 -13.76 -21.50
CA ILE A 545 32.15 -13.99 -22.21
C ILE A 545 31.69 -12.70 -22.91
N ASP A 546 30.99 -12.84 -24.03
CA ASP A 546 30.31 -11.70 -24.65
C ASP A 546 29.19 -11.21 -23.71
N VAL A 547 29.11 -9.88 -23.50
CA VAL A 547 28.11 -9.28 -22.61
C VAL A 547 26.69 -9.55 -23.11
N ASP A 548 26.50 -9.66 -24.43
CA ASP A 548 25.20 -9.97 -25.00
C ASP A 548 24.78 -11.43 -24.73
N GLU A 549 25.72 -12.36 -24.50
CA GLU A 549 25.39 -13.74 -24.06
C GLU A 549 24.87 -13.78 -22.62
N LEU A 550 25.14 -12.75 -21.81
CA LEU A 550 24.61 -12.63 -20.45
C LEU A 550 23.18 -12.07 -20.45
N HIS A 551 22.70 -11.46 -21.54
CA HIS A 551 21.36 -10.91 -21.65
C HIS A 551 20.30 -12.03 -21.60
N PRO A 552 19.30 -11.95 -20.70
CA PRO A 552 18.27 -12.98 -20.59
C PRO A 552 17.14 -12.95 -21.63
N GLY A 553 17.07 -11.94 -22.50
CA GLY A 553 15.98 -11.73 -23.46
C GLY A 553 16.51 -11.24 -24.82
N ASP A 554 15.61 -11.12 -25.79
CA ASP A 554 15.91 -10.76 -27.19
C ASP A 554 15.85 -9.23 -27.47
N GLY A 555 15.62 -8.41 -26.44
CA GLY A 555 15.48 -6.95 -26.54
C GLY A 555 16.81 -6.18 -26.53
N ASP A 556 16.75 -4.87 -26.83
CA ASP A 556 17.93 -3.99 -26.77
C ASP A 556 18.25 -3.50 -25.34
N GLU A 557 17.26 -3.52 -24.43
CA GLU A 557 17.34 -3.05 -23.04
C GLU A 557 16.95 -4.18 -22.05
N LEU A 558 17.57 -4.22 -20.86
CA LEU A 558 17.12 -5.14 -19.81
C LEU A 558 15.78 -4.69 -19.24
N ALA A 559 14.79 -5.59 -19.28
CA ALA A 559 13.52 -5.40 -18.59
C ALA A 559 13.71 -5.39 -17.05
N PRO A 560 12.74 -4.88 -16.27
CA PRO A 560 12.91 -4.65 -14.83
C PRO A 560 13.23 -5.90 -13.99
N GLY A 561 12.79 -7.09 -14.40
CA GLY A 561 13.14 -8.38 -13.77
C GLY A 561 14.41 -9.04 -14.32
N GLU A 562 14.88 -8.58 -15.49
CA GLU A 562 16.04 -9.15 -16.18
C GLU A 562 17.37 -8.66 -15.60
N MET A 563 17.39 -7.48 -14.97
CA MET A 563 18.59 -6.97 -14.27
C MET A 563 19.05 -7.94 -13.18
N TYR A 564 18.12 -8.51 -12.41
CA TYR A 564 18.45 -9.53 -11.41
C TYR A 564 19.09 -10.76 -12.06
N LEU A 565 18.47 -11.29 -13.12
CA LEU A 565 18.97 -12.47 -13.81
C LEU A 565 20.33 -12.22 -14.47
N PHE A 566 20.56 -11.00 -14.97
CA PHE A 566 21.84 -10.54 -15.48
C PHE A 566 22.93 -10.55 -14.38
N PHE A 567 22.65 -9.98 -13.20
CA PHE A 567 23.59 -10.00 -12.07
C PHE A 567 23.84 -11.42 -11.56
N HIS A 568 22.80 -12.25 -11.53
CA HIS A 568 22.91 -13.66 -11.17
C HIS A 568 23.85 -14.41 -12.11
N ARG A 569 23.70 -14.25 -13.44
CA ARG A 569 24.57 -14.87 -14.45
C ARG A 569 26.02 -14.39 -14.32
N LEU A 570 26.25 -13.09 -14.11
CA LEU A 570 27.58 -12.53 -13.86
C LEU A 570 28.26 -13.20 -12.65
N ALA A 571 27.55 -13.26 -11.53
CA ALA A 571 28.08 -13.86 -10.31
C ALA A 571 28.36 -15.36 -10.47
N ARG A 572 27.51 -16.09 -11.22
CA ARG A 572 27.69 -17.52 -11.50
C ARG A 572 28.85 -17.83 -12.46
N TYR A 573 29.16 -16.92 -13.38
CA TYR A 573 30.34 -17.08 -14.23
C TYR A 573 31.63 -17.01 -13.41
N VAL A 574 31.69 -16.10 -12.45
CA VAL A 574 32.87 -15.91 -11.58
C VAL A 574 33.03 -17.03 -10.54
N GLU A 575 31.93 -17.56 -10.01
CA GLU A 575 31.93 -18.66 -9.05
C GLU A 575 30.83 -19.69 -9.38
N PRO A 576 31.14 -20.66 -10.26
CA PRO A 576 30.23 -21.75 -10.59
C PRO A 576 29.95 -22.64 -9.38
N THR A 577 28.68 -23.03 -9.18
CA THR A 577 28.30 -24.14 -8.28
C THR A 577 28.89 -25.46 -8.80
N ALA A 578 29.08 -26.45 -7.92
CA ALA A 578 30.00 -27.58 -8.09
C ALA A 578 29.71 -28.58 -9.25
N TYR A 579 28.79 -28.28 -10.18
CA TYR A 579 28.51 -29.11 -11.34
C TYR A 579 29.44 -28.81 -12.54
N ASN A 580 30.35 -29.76 -12.81
CA ASN A 580 31.00 -29.99 -14.11
C ASN A 580 31.65 -28.77 -14.82
N ASN A 581 32.49 -27.96 -14.16
CA ASN A 581 33.39 -26.97 -14.79
C ASN A 581 32.74 -26.04 -15.86
N SER A 582 31.41 -25.92 -15.89
CA SER A 582 30.65 -25.11 -16.83
C SER A 582 29.66 -24.33 -16.00
N ALA A 583 29.70 -23.01 -16.10
CA ALA A 583 28.77 -22.15 -15.39
C ALA A 583 27.34 -22.52 -15.82
N PRO A 584 26.38 -22.63 -14.87
CA PRO A 584 24.98 -22.88 -15.23
C PRO A 584 24.50 -21.80 -16.20
N THR A 585 23.88 -22.23 -17.30
CA THR A 585 23.42 -21.34 -18.38
C THR A 585 22.09 -20.66 -18.06
N THR A 586 21.37 -21.14 -17.04
CA THR A 586 20.05 -20.63 -16.65
C THR A 586 19.84 -20.65 -15.13
N LEU A 587 18.86 -19.86 -14.66
CA LEU A 587 18.40 -19.84 -13.27
C LEU A 587 17.91 -21.22 -12.78
N LEU A 588 17.25 -21.98 -13.66
CA LEU A 588 16.72 -23.31 -13.34
C LEU A 588 17.83 -24.34 -13.14
N ASP A 589 18.89 -24.29 -13.94
CA ASP A 589 20.05 -25.19 -13.77
C ASP A 589 20.70 -25.00 -12.40
N ASP A 590 20.75 -23.75 -11.92
CA ASP A 590 21.31 -23.43 -10.60
C ASP A 590 20.41 -23.90 -9.46
N ILE A 591 19.10 -23.70 -9.59
CA ILE A 591 18.09 -24.22 -8.65
C ILE A 591 18.17 -25.75 -8.58
N ASP A 592 18.31 -26.43 -9.72
CA ASP A 592 18.46 -27.89 -9.79
C ASP A 592 19.74 -28.35 -9.11
N GLY A 593 20.84 -27.61 -9.26
CA GLY A 593 22.09 -27.86 -8.54
C GLY A 593 21.90 -27.80 -7.03
N VAL A 594 21.36 -26.68 -6.51
CA VAL A 594 21.09 -26.51 -5.07
C VAL A 594 20.15 -27.59 -4.55
N TYR A 595 19.10 -27.94 -5.32
CA TYR A 595 18.17 -29.00 -4.94
C TYR A 595 18.86 -30.37 -4.82
N GLU A 596 19.72 -30.73 -5.78
CA GLU A 596 20.48 -31.99 -5.74
C GLU A 596 21.54 -32.01 -4.62
N ASP A 597 22.19 -30.88 -4.34
CA ASP A 597 23.18 -30.77 -3.27
C ASP A 597 22.51 -30.92 -1.90
N LEU A 598 21.36 -30.28 -1.67
CA LEU A 598 20.54 -30.48 -0.46
C LEU A 598 20.06 -31.92 -0.31
N ARG A 599 19.67 -32.55 -1.42
CA ARG A 599 19.25 -33.95 -1.45
C ARG A 599 20.41 -34.90 -1.11
N ALA A 600 21.65 -34.53 -1.47
CA ALA A 600 22.84 -35.28 -1.14
C ALA A 600 23.20 -35.19 0.36
N VAL A 601 22.85 -34.09 1.03
CA VAL A 601 22.95 -33.95 2.50
C VAL A 601 21.99 -34.92 3.19
N ASP A 602 20.69 -34.83 2.88
CA ASP A 602 19.67 -35.80 3.29
C ASP A 602 18.45 -35.70 2.36
N GLU A 603 17.93 -36.84 1.88
CA GLU A 603 16.87 -36.88 0.85
C GLU A 603 15.56 -36.20 1.29
N ASP A 604 15.30 -36.17 2.60
CA ASP A 604 14.09 -35.58 3.15
C ASP A 604 14.42 -34.31 3.94
N LEU A 605 15.14 -34.39 5.05
CA LEU A 605 15.34 -33.23 5.95
C LEU A 605 16.22 -32.13 5.32
N GLY A 606 17.22 -32.49 4.50
CA GLY A 606 18.08 -31.49 3.85
C GLY A 606 17.28 -30.60 2.88
N VAL A 607 16.43 -31.23 2.06
CA VAL A 607 15.55 -30.49 1.14
C VAL A 607 14.42 -29.76 1.91
N ASP A 608 13.95 -30.26 3.06
CA ASP A 608 13.00 -29.53 3.93
C ASP A 608 13.61 -28.19 4.41
N VAL A 609 14.89 -28.19 4.82
CA VAL A 609 15.60 -26.96 5.21
C VAL A 609 15.68 -25.97 4.05
N GLY A 610 15.99 -26.45 2.83
CA GLY A 610 15.96 -25.63 1.63
C GLY A 610 14.60 -25.02 1.33
N VAL A 611 13.51 -25.79 1.50
CA VAL A 611 12.13 -25.28 1.33
C VAL A 611 11.80 -24.22 2.38
N LEU A 612 12.14 -24.44 3.65
CA LEU A 612 11.87 -23.49 4.73
C LEU A 612 12.59 -22.15 4.51
N VAL A 613 13.89 -22.19 4.18
CA VAL A 613 14.70 -20.98 3.91
C VAL A 613 14.13 -20.20 2.72
N ASN A 614 13.83 -20.89 1.62
CA ASN A 614 13.26 -20.25 0.43
C ASN A 614 11.82 -19.76 0.65
N LEU A 615 11.04 -20.41 1.52
CA LEU A 615 9.71 -19.96 1.90
C LEU A 615 9.77 -18.64 2.68
N LEU A 616 10.64 -18.53 3.68
CA LEU A 616 10.84 -17.28 4.43
C LEU A 616 11.24 -16.14 3.48
N ASN A 617 12.27 -16.38 2.66
CA ASN A 617 12.77 -15.39 1.71
C ASN A 617 11.70 -14.98 0.68
N ALA A 618 11.04 -15.93 0.02
CA ALA A 618 10.00 -15.63 -0.97
C ALA A 618 8.78 -14.93 -0.34
N SER A 619 8.51 -15.16 0.94
CA SER A 619 7.45 -14.47 1.69
C SER A 619 7.86 -13.06 2.13
N GLY A 620 9.12 -12.66 1.91
CA GLY A 620 9.73 -11.42 2.39
C GLY A 620 9.82 -11.36 3.92
N ILE A 621 10.10 -12.50 4.55
CA ILE A 621 10.38 -12.62 5.98
C ILE A 621 11.90 -12.79 6.10
N ASP A 622 12.51 -12.05 7.04
CA ASP A 622 13.93 -12.16 7.33
C ASP A 622 14.31 -13.62 7.62
N VAL A 623 15.39 -14.10 7.00
CA VAL A 623 15.90 -15.45 7.24
C VAL A 623 16.86 -15.41 8.42
N ASP A 624 16.34 -15.83 9.57
CA ASP A 624 17.09 -16.07 10.80
C ASP A 624 17.47 -17.55 10.89
N VAL A 625 18.78 -17.85 11.02
CA VAL A 625 19.33 -19.22 11.07
C VAL A 625 18.65 -20.11 12.13
N PRO A 626 18.34 -19.61 13.35
CA PRO A 626 17.62 -20.41 14.35
C PRO A 626 16.26 -20.96 13.88
N LEU A 627 15.55 -20.27 12.97
CA LEU A 627 14.25 -20.73 12.49
C LEU A 627 14.33 -22.07 11.72
N ALA A 628 15.46 -22.34 11.04
CA ALA A 628 15.66 -23.61 10.35
C ALA A 628 15.73 -24.81 11.31
N TYR A 629 16.18 -24.59 12.55
CA TYR A 629 16.27 -25.63 13.58
C TYR A 629 14.91 -26.05 14.14
N ALA A 630 13.81 -25.33 13.81
CA ALA A 630 12.46 -25.78 14.10
C ALA A 630 12.10 -27.12 13.44
N LEU A 631 12.80 -27.48 12.35
CA LEU A 631 12.67 -28.79 11.70
C LEU A 631 13.39 -29.94 12.45
N SER A 632 14.23 -29.62 13.43
CA SER A 632 15.00 -30.63 14.17
C SER A 632 14.20 -31.20 15.35
N SER A 633 14.29 -32.51 15.58
CA SER A 633 13.68 -33.16 16.76
C SER A 633 14.72 -33.77 17.72
N ASN A 634 15.97 -33.85 17.27
CA ASN A 634 17.07 -34.49 17.98
C ASN A 634 18.42 -34.02 17.43
N ARG A 635 19.51 -34.35 18.12
CA ARG A 635 20.89 -33.98 17.73
C ARG A 635 21.36 -34.44 16.35
N ARG A 636 20.79 -35.53 15.82
CA ARG A 636 21.12 -35.96 14.45
C ARG A 636 20.47 -35.02 13.44
N ASP A 637 19.22 -34.63 13.68
CA ASP A 637 18.53 -33.67 12.83
C ASP A 637 19.23 -32.31 12.88
N GLU A 638 19.66 -31.85 14.06
CA GLU A 638 20.47 -30.63 14.23
C GLU A 638 21.70 -30.64 13.31
N SER A 639 22.42 -31.76 13.23
CA SER A 639 23.59 -31.88 12.34
C SER A 639 23.26 -31.91 10.85
N VAL A 640 22.06 -32.36 10.47
CA VAL A 640 21.58 -32.34 9.08
C VAL A 640 21.15 -30.92 8.71
N VAL A 641 20.48 -30.21 9.63
CA VAL A 641 20.11 -28.81 9.45
C VAL A 641 21.35 -27.94 9.28
N GLU A 642 22.36 -28.11 10.14
CA GLU A 642 23.65 -27.43 10.02
C GLU A 642 24.31 -27.71 8.66
N ALA A 643 24.42 -28.97 8.25
CA ALA A 643 25.00 -29.33 6.96
C ALA A 643 24.20 -28.80 5.75
N ALA A 644 22.87 -28.70 5.85
CA ALA A 644 22.03 -28.15 4.79
C ALA A 644 22.18 -26.61 4.71
N LEU A 645 22.28 -25.93 5.86
CA LEU A 645 22.57 -24.50 5.90
C LEU A 645 23.97 -24.18 5.35
N ASP A 646 24.97 -25.02 5.62
CA ASP A 646 26.31 -24.93 5.04
C ASP A 646 26.27 -25.05 3.50
N GLU A 647 25.40 -25.90 2.95
CA GLU A 647 25.23 -26.05 1.49
C GLU A 647 24.47 -24.87 0.86
N LEU A 648 23.53 -24.29 1.61
CA LEU A 648 22.85 -23.05 1.22
C LEU A 648 23.78 -21.83 1.31
N GLU A 649 24.84 -21.90 2.12
CA GLU A 649 25.85 -20.85 2.21
C GLU A 649 26.54 -20.68 0.85
N ARG A 650 26.60 -19.43 0.36
CA ARG A 650 27.14 -19.02 -0.96
C ARG A 650 26.25 -19.29 -2.17
N SER A 651 25.13 -19.97 -2.00
CA SER A 651 24.14 -20.20 -3.06
C SER A 651 22.87 -19.38 -2.80
N VAL A 652 22.26 -19.57 -1.63
CA VAL A 652 21.03 -18.89 -1.21
C VAL A 652 21.29 -17.92 -0.05
N LEU A 653 22.17 -18.31 0.88
CA LEU A 653 22.50 -17.57 2.10
C LEU A 653 23.91 -16.94 2.01
N TYR A 654 24.06 -15.73 2.52
CA TYR A 654 25.32 -15.00 2.57
C TYR A 654 25.51 -14.38 3.95
N SER A 655 26.54 -14.82 4.67
CA SER A 655 26.92 -14.30 5.98
C SER A 655 27.40 -12.84 5.89
N THR A 656 26.97 -12.01 6.84
CA THR A 656 27.44 -10.62 6.99
C THR A 656 28.77 -10.59 7.73
N LEU A 657 29.75 -9.84 7.21
CA LEU A 657 31.07 -9.72 7.84
C LEU A 657 31.02 -8.66 8.95
N GLY A 658 31.17 -9.07 10.20
CA GLY A 658 31.30 -8.15 11.34
C GLY A 658 30.70 -8.65 12.64
N ASP A 659 29.81 -9.65 12.56
CA ASP A 659 29.08 -10.14 13.71
C ASP A 659 29.28 -11.66 13.81
N ALA A 660 30.19 -12.07 14.68
CA ALA A 660 30.42 -13.49 14.94
C ALA A 660 29.23 -14.15 15.68
N ASP A 661 28.23 -13.34 16.06
CA ASP A 661 27.02 -13.71 16.80
C ASP A 661 25.71 -13.28 16.08
N ALA A 662 25.72 -12.81 14.81
CA ALA A 662 24.47 -12.48 14.11
C ALA A 662 23.79 -13.71 13.52
N ASP A 663 22.65 -14.08 14.09
CA ASP A 663 21.74 -15.13 13.59
C ASP A 663 21.09 -14.79 12.22
N ARG A 664 21.24 -13.55 11.72
CA ARG A 664 20.62 -13.04 10.48
C ARG A 664 21.54 -13.15 9.27
N VAL A 665 21.02 -13.73 8.18
CA VAL A 665 21.75 -13.90 6.92
C VAL A 665 21.11 -13.11 5.79
N ARG A 666 21.93 -12.67 4.82
CA ARG A 666 21.43 -12.11 3.56
C ARG A 666 21.03 -13.22 2.62
N THR A 667 20.05 -12.97 1.78
CA THR A 667 19.48 -13.95 0.86
C THR A 667 19.56 -13.49 -0.59
N VAL A 668 19.46 -14.45 -1.52
CA VAL A 668 19.18 -14.16 -2.93
C VAL A 668 17.84 -13.42 -3.09
N HIS A 669 17.65 -12.78 -4.25
CA HIS A 669 16.37 -12.14 -4.58
C HIS A 669 15.17 -13.10 -4.47
N GLU A 670 14.04 -12.60 -3.96
CA GLU A 670 12.82 -13.39 -3.66
C GLU A 670 12.37 -14.24 -4.85
N THR A 671 12.48 -13.72 -6.09
CA THR A 671 12.14 -14.46 -7.33
C THR A 671 12.90 -15.77 -7.47
N TRP A 672 14.17 -15.85 -7.06
CA TRP A 672 14.93 -17.11 -7.08
C TRP A 672 14.28 -18.12 -6.16
N SER A 673 13.93 -17.70 -4.94
CA SER A 673 13.27 -18.55 -3.95
C SER A 673 11.86 -18.95 -4.36
N THR A 674 11.09 -18.06 -4.98
CA THR A 674 9.80 -18.40 -5.59
C THR A 674 9.97 -19.46 -6.68
N ARG A 675 10.97 -19.32 -7.57
CA ARG A 675 11.26 -20.32 -8.60
C ARG A 675 11.74 -21.65 -7.99
N PHE A 676 12.49 -21.64 -6.89
CA PHE A 676 12.86 -22.85 -6.16
C PHE A 676 11.61 -23.59 -5.64
N LEU A 677 10.65 -22.86 -5.05
CA LEU A 677 9.39 -23.44 -4.58
C LEU A 677 8.51 -23.96 -5.74
N GLN A 678 8.48 -23.27 -6.87
CA GLN A 678 7.82 -23.77 -8.08
C GLN A 678 8.50 -25.04 -8.59
N ARG A 679 9.84 -25.06 -8.61
CA ARG A 679 10.61 -26.20 -9.09
C ARG A 679 10.32 -27.48 -8.30
N LEU A 680 10.00 -27.36 -7.01
CA LEU A 680 9.55 -28.48 -6.19
C LEU A 680 8.30 -29.17 -6.78
N LEU A 681 7.36 -28.42 -7.35
CA LEU A 681 6.17 -28.96 -8.03
C LEU A 681 6.50 -29.60 -9.39
N ASP A 682 7.56 -29.16 -10.06
CA ASP A 682 7.99 -29.74 -11.33
C ASP A 682 8.71 -31.09 -11.17
N VAL A 683 9.51 -31.22 -10.10
CA VAL A 683 10.39 -32.39 -9.89
C VAL A 683 9.80 -33.44 -8.95
N GLU A 684 8.88 -33.05 -8.06
CA GLU A 684 8.18 -33.97 -7.17
C GLU A 684 6.69 -34.09 -7.53
N SER A 685 6.06 -35.22 -7.19
CA SER A 685 4.59 -35.27 -7.23
C SER A 685 4.00 -34.20 -6.31
N GLU A 686 2.92 -33.52 -6.72
CA GLU A 686 2.19 -32.53 -5.92
C GLU A 686 2.02 -32.97 -4.44
N ARG A 687 1.62 -34.23 -4.21
CA ARG A 687 1.46 -34.78 -2.86
C ARG A 687 2.74 -34.76 -2.00
N ARG A 688 3.91 -34.97 -2.60
CA ARG A 688 5.20 -34.99 -1.90
C ARG A 688 5.68 -33.55 -1.65
N ALA A 689 5.66 -32.71 -2.69
CA ALA A 689 5.96 -31.29 -2.63
C ALA A 689 5.15 -30.59 -1.52
N ARG A 690 3.84 -30.84 -1.50
CA ARG A 690 2.95 -30.26 -0.51
C ARG A 690 3.20 -30.73 0.92
N ARG A 691 3.40 -32.03 1.14
CA ARG A 691 3.76 -32.54 2.48
C ARG A 691 5.06 -31.92 2.99
N ARG A 692 5.99 -31.64 2.09
CA ARG A 692 7.25 -30.97 2.39
C ARG A 692 6.99 -29.54 2.87
N PHE A 693 6.24 -28.79 2.07
CA PHE A 693 5.81 -27.43 2.36
C PHE A 693 5.04 -27.34 3.70
N GLU A 694 4.08 -28.22 3.92
CA GLU A 694 3.29 -28.30 5.17
C GLU A 694 4.15 -28.62 6.39
N ARG A 695 5.15 -29.50 6.29
CA ARG A 695 6.09 -29.75 7.39
C ARG A 695 6.89 -28.50 7.74
N CYS A 696 7.39 -27.79 6.72
CA CYS A 696 8.18 -26.57 6.91
C CYS A 696 7.32 -25.47 7.55
N LEU A 697 6.12 -25.25 7.01
CA LEU A 697 5.20 -24.24 7.54
C LEU A 697 4.70 -24.61 8.93
N GLY A 698 4.39 -25.88 9.19
CA GLY A 698 4.01 -26.38 10.51
C GLY A 698 5.12 -26.25 11.56
N ALA A 699 6.39 -26.41 11.17
CA ALA A 699 7.53 -26.16 12.04
C ALA A 699 7.71 -24.67 12.37
N LEU A 700 7.42 -23.77 11.43
CA LEU A 700 7.42 -22.33 11.71
C LEU A 700 6.23 -21.93 12.60
N PHE A 701 5.05 -22.46 12.32
CA PHE A 701 3.82 -22.22 13.09
C PHE A 701 3.91 -22.74 14.53
N SER A 702 4.58 -23.88 14.76
CA SER A 702 4.78 -24.39 16.12
C SER A 702 5.62 -23.44 16.98
N LEU A 703 6.46 -22.58 16.39
CA LEU A 703 7.18 -21.55 17.16
C LEU A 703 6.24 -20.50 17.74
N ALA A 704 5.08 -20.23 17.13
CA ALA A 704 4.09 -19.32 17.71
C ALA A 704 3.36 -19.98 18.91
N ASP A 705 2.96 -21.24 18.77
CA ASP A 705 2.07 -21.91 19.74
C ASP A 705 2.80 -22.68 20.86
N ASP A 706 3.99 -23.23 20.59
CA ASP A 706 4.68 -24.18 21.47
C ASP A 706 5.98 -23.59 22.05
N GLU A 707 5.91 -23.26 23.34
CA GLU A 707 7.07 -22.78 24.11
C GLU A 707 8.19 -23.83 24.18
N GLU A 708 7.89 -25.12 24.15
CA GLU A 708 8.92 -26.17 24.13
C GLU A 708 9.65 -26.22 22.80
N ALA A 709 8.96 -25.99 21.67
CA ALA A 709 9.59 -25.88 20.36
C ALA A 709 10.58 -24.70 20.33
N ARG A 710 10.19 -23.54 20.90
CA ARG A 710 11.07 -22.38 21.07
C ARG A 710 12.28 -22.68 21.95
N ARG A 711 12.08 -23.30 23.12
CA ARG A 711 13.18 -23.71 24.01
C ARG A 711 14.13 -24.70 23.33
N GLN A 712 13.61 -25.62 22.52
CA GLN A 712 14.42 -26.58 21.78
C GLN A 712 15.34 -25.86 20.80
N VAL A 713 14.82 -24.94 19.98
CA VAL A 713 15.62 -24.10 19.08
C VAL A 713 16.66 -23.31 19.88
N GLN A 714 16.25 -22.64 20.96
CA GLN A 714 17.14 -21.84 21.80
C GLN A 714 18.27 -22.66 22.45
N SER A 715 18.02 -23.95 22.74
CA SER A 715 19.01 -24.84 23.35
C SER A 715 20.19 -25.15 22.43
N VAL A 716 19.99 -25.14 21.10
CA VAL A 716 21.04 -25.32 20.10
C VAL A 716 22.05 -24.17 20.18
N PHE A 717 21.56 -22.95 20.44
CA PHE A 717 22.35 -21.72 20.53
C PHE A 717 22.73 -21.35 21.98
N GLY A 718 22.77 -22.34 22.88
CA GLY A 718 23.24 -22.13 24.26
C GLY A 718 22.37 -21.20 25.11
N GLY A 719 21.10 -20.99 24.75
CA GLY A 719 20.19 -20.08 25.44
C GLY A 719 20.06 -18.69 24.79
N ALA A 720 20.84 -18.37 23.76
CA ALA A 720 20.81 -17.07 23.09
C ALA A 720 20.39 -17.25 21.62
N ALA A 721 19.13 -16.94 21.31
CA ALA A 721 18.63 -16.84 19.94
C ALA A 721 17.66 -15.65 19.89
N ASP A 722 18.08 -14.53 19.29
CA ASP A 722 17.34 -13.26 19.39
C ASP A 722 15.98 -13.32 18.73
N ILE A 723 15.86 -14.07 17.63
CA ILE A 723 14.57 -14.30 16.97
C ILE A 723 13.61 -15.07 17.87
N VAL A 724 14.09 -16.05 18.64
CA VAL A 724 13.24 -16.81 19.56
C VAL A 724 12.73 -15.91 20.69
N ARG A 725 13.60 -15.03 21.22
CA ARG A 725 13.20 -14.02 22.20
C ARG A 725 12.16 -13.05 21.64
N THR A 726 12.33 -12.61 20.39
CA THR A 726 11.36 -11.77 19.69
C THR A 726 10.01 -12.46 19.55
N ILE A 727 10.00 -13.78 19.29
CA ILE A 727 8.77 -14.57 19.24
C ILE A 727 8.17 -14.71 20.65
N ASP A 728 8.96 -14.92 21.69
CA ASP A 728 8.47 -15.00 23.08
C ASP A 728 7.84 -13.68 23.55
N ASP A 729 8.34 -12.53 23.09
CA ASP A 729 7.83 -11.21 23.46
C ASP A 729 6.39 -10.99 22.93
N ASP A 730 6.10 -11.42 21.69
CA ASP A 730 4.74 -11.38 21.12
C ASP A 730 4.51 -12.51 20.07
N PRO A 731 4.17 -13.73 20.52
CA PRO A 731 4.00 -14.87 19.64
C PRO A 731 2.82 -14.71 18.67
N ALA A 732 1.77 -13.99 19.11
CA ALA A 732 0.56 -13.76 18.33
C ALA A 732 0.85 -12.85 17.14
N SER A 733 1.47 -11.69 17.36
CA SER A 733 1.82 -10.76 16.29
C SER A 733 2.84 -11.35 15.30
N TRP A 734 3.83 -12.11 15.80
CA TRP A 734 4.76 -12.81 14.92
C TRP A 734 4.05 -13.86 14.05
N GLY A 735 3.18 -14.67 14.66
CA GLY A 735 2.38 -15.68 13.94
C GLY A 735 1.44 -15.05 12.89
N ASP A 736 0.73 -13.99 13.25
CA ASP A 736 -0.16 -13.23 12.36
C ASP A 736 0.59 -12.73 11.12
N ARG A 737 1.79 -12.15 11.32
CA ARG A 737 2.64 -11.65 10.23
C ARG A 737 3.15 -12.78 9.35
N LEU A 738 3.60 -13.89 9.95
CA LEU A 738 4.05 -15.08 9.21
C LEU A 738 2.94 -15.63 8.31
N VAL A 739 1.74 -15.84 8.85
CA VAL A 739 0.58 -16.34 8.11
C VAL A 739 0.22 -15.40 6.95
N LYS A 740 0.06 -14.09 7.22
CA LYS A 740 -0.24 -13.07 6.20
C LYS A 740 0.78 -13.09 5.05
N ASN A 741 2.06 -13.09 5.38
CA ASN A 741 3.15 -13.02 4.40
C ASN A 741 3.21 -14.28 3.50
N VAL A 742 3.07 -15.47 4.09
CA VAL A 742 3.11 -16.74 3.37
C VAL A 742 1.92 -16.91 2.42
N PHE A 743 0.71 -16.55 2.86
CA PHE A 743 -0.48 -16.65 2.00
C PHE A 743 -0.49 -15.57 0.91
N GLN A 744 0.03 -14.37 1.19
CA GLN A 744 0.22 -13.33 0.19
C GLN A 744 1.20 -13.75 -0.91
N LEU A 745 2.29 -14.47 -0.56
CA LEU A 745 3.20 -15.07 -1.53
C LEU A 745 2.43 -15.96 -2.52
N GLY A 746 1.54 -16.83 -2.03
CA GLY A 746 0.75 -17.71 -2.88
C GLY A 746 -0.25 -16.95 -3.77
N ILE A 747 -0.96 -15.94 -3.23
CA ILE A 747 -1.87 -15.09 -4.03
C ILE A 747 -1.13 -14.41 -5.18
N ASN A 748 0.06 -13.88 -4.89
CA ASN A 748 0.89 -13.16 -5.84
C ASN A 748 1.57 -14.08 -6.87
N ASN A 749 1.65 -15.38 -6.60
CA ASN A 749 2.35 -16.35 -7.44
C ASN A 749 1.48 -17.59 -7.68
N PRO A 750 0.48 -17.49 -8.58
CA PRO A 750 -0.53 -18.54 -8.77
C PRO A 750 0.04 -19.92 -9.10
N THR A 751 1.22 -19.98 -9.71
CA THR A 751 1.99 -21.21 -9.94
C THR A 751 2.30 -22.03 -8.67
N LEU A 752 2.23 -21.42 -7.49
CA LEU A 752 2.46 -22.09 -6.20
C LEU A 752 1.17 -22.66 -5.59
N SER A 753 0.00 -22.45 -6.20
CA SER A 753 -1.32 -22.79 -5.64
C SER A 753 -1.42 -24.23 -5.12
N ALA A 754 -0.82 -25.18 -5.84
CA ALA A 754 -0.81 -26.59 -5.48
C ALA A 754 -0.14 -26.88 -4.12
N LEU A 755 0.81 -26.04 -3.67
CA LEU A 755 1.44 -26.16 -2.35
C LEU A 755 0.49 -25.79 -1.20
N PHE A 756 -0.59 -25.05 -1.47
CA PHE A 756 -1.52 -24.57 -0.46
C PHE A 756 -2.82 -25.41 -0.35
N ALA A 757 -2.95 -26.48 -1.13
CA ALA A 757 -4.20 -27.24 -1.24
C ALA A 757 -4.51 -28.21 -0.09
N GLU A 758 -5.72 -28.12 0.49
CA GLU A 758 -6.17 -29.07 1.51
C GLU A 758 -6.49 -30.46 0.95
N THR A 759 -6.27 -31.50 1.77
CA THR A 759 -6.75 -32.87 1.51
C THR A 759 -7.27 -33.53 2.78
N GLU A 760 -7.95 -34.66 2.61
CA GLU A 760 -8.41 -35.54 3.72
C GLU A 760 -7.32 -35.87 4.77
N TYR A 761 -6.03 -35.76 4.42
CA TYR A 761 -4.91 -36.11 5.29
C TYR A 761 -3.96 -34.95 5.63
N SER A 762 -4.31 -33.71 5.25
CA SER A 762 -3.43 -32.55 5.43
C SER A 762 -4.19 -31.22 5.33
N ALA A 763 -4.01 -30.37 6.35
CA ALA A 763 -4.46 -28.99 6.40
C ALA A 763 -3.32 -28.12 6.96
N VAL A 764 -3.15 -26.92 6.40
CA VAL A 764 -2.30 -25.87 6.99
C VAL A 764 -3.19 -25.13 7.98
N ASP A 765 -3.06 -25.48 9.27
CA ASP A 765 -3.83 -24.84 10.33
C ASP A 765 -3.13 -23.57 10.80
N VAL A 766 -3.90 -22.49 10.94
CA VAL A 766 -3.42 -21.23 11.52
C VAL A 766 -3.08 -21.46 13.00
N PRO A 767 -1.95 -20.93 13.51
CA PRO A 767 -1.58 -21.10 14.92
C PRO A 767 -2.69 -20.65 15.89
N ASP A 768 -2.82 -21.34 17.02
CA ASP A 768 -3.82 -21.06 18.04
C ASP A 768 -3.66 -19.69 18.69
N MET A 769 -2.42 -19.21 18.81
CA MET A 769 -2.10 -17.88 19.34
C MET A 769 -2.45 -16.74 18.37
N CYS A 770 -2.63 -17.02 17.07
CA CYS A 770 -2.97 -16.00 16.08
C CYS A 770 -4.43 -15.54 16.22
N ASN A 771 -4.72 -14.36 15.67
CA ASN A 771 -6.08 -13.84 15.62
C ASN A 771 -7.02 -14.87 14.99
N SER A 772 -8.15 -15.15 15.66
CA SER A 772 -9.13 -16.13 15.20
C SER A 772 -9.62 -15.83 13.79
N ASP A 773 -9.83 -14.55 13.46
CA ASP A 773 -10.33 -14.09 12.15
C ASP A 773 -9.37 -14.46 10.99
N LEU A 774 -8.07 -14.66 11.25
CA LEU A 774 -7.12 -15.09 10.21
C LEU A 774 -7.46 -16.45 9.62
N ARG A 775 -8.17 -17.31 10.34
CA ARG A 775 -8.66 -18.58 9.79
C ARG A 775 -9.66 -18.35 8.65
N LEU A 776 -10.45 -17.28 8.71
CA LEU A 776 -11.38 -16.88 7.64
C LEU A 776 -10.60 -16.26 6.47
N ASP A 777 -9.64 -15.39 6.76
CA ASP A 777 -8.78 -14.78 5.75
C ASP A 777 -7.95 -15.80 4.96
N VAL A 778 -7.35 -16.78 5.65
CA VAL A 778 -6.57 -17.87 5.02
C VAL A 778 -7.40 -18.65 4.02
N ARG A 779 -8.65 -18.99 4.38
CA ARG A 779 -9.58 -19.65 3.45
C ARG A 779 -9.88 -18.77 2.26
N ARG A 780 -10.14 -17.48 2.47
CA ARG A 780 -10.39 -16.51 1.39
C ARG A 780 -9.18 -16.37 0.47
N TRP A 781 -7.99 -16.20 1.02
CA TRP A 781 -6.75 -16.06 0.26
C TRP A 781 -6.43 -17.29 -0.55
N ARG A 782 -6.66 -18.49 0.02
CA ARG A 782 -6.51 -19.75 -0.69
C ARG A 782 -7.54 -19.92 -1.81
N ALA A 783 -8.80 -19.57 -1.56
CA ALA A 783 -9.83 -19.56 -2.60
C ALA A 783 -9.42 -18.65 -3.77
N ARG A 784 -8.98 -17.43 -3.47
CA ARG A 784 -8.48 -16.46 -4.46
C ARG A 784 -7.25 -16.98 -5.21
N MET A 785 -6.32 -17.62 -4.49
CA MET A 785 -5.14 -18.24 -5.09
C MET A 785 -5.52 -19.32 -6.10
N PHE A 786 -6.52 -20.16 -5.80
CA PHE A 786 -7.02 -21.15 -6.75
C PHE A 786 -7.73 -20.53 -7.95
N VAL A 787 -8.51 -19.47 -7.78
CA VAL A 787 -9.07 -18.72 -8.92
C VAL A 787 -7.94 -18.22 -9.81
N ASN A 788 -6.94 -17.56 -9.23
CA ASN A 788 -5.80 -17.03 -9.98
C ASN A 788 -4.98 -18.13 -10.67
N GLY A 789 -4.91 -19.33 -10.07
CA GLY A 789 -4.23 -20.50 -10.62
C GLY A 789 -5.08 -21.31 -11.61
N GLY A 790 -6.33 -20.93 -11.86
CA GLY A 790 -7.26 -21.66 -12.74
C GLY A 790 -7.84 -22.94 -12.14
N GLU A 791 -7.64 -23.22 -10.86
CA GLU A 791 -8.12 -24.41 -10.15
C GLU A 791 -9.55 -24.20 -9.60
N LEU A 792 -10.51 -23.92 -10.49
CA LEU A 792 -11.87 -23.48 -10.13
C LEU A 792 -12.62 -24.44 -9.20
N ASP A 793 -12.43 -25.76 -9.35
CA ASP A 793 -13.04 -26.76 -8.46
C ASP A 793 -12.52 -26.69 -7.01
N ARG A 794 -11.25 -26.28 -6.82
CA ARG A 794 -10.68 -26.07 -5.49
C ARG A 794 -11.16 -24.74 -4.92
N ALA A 795 -11.15 -23.69 -5.75
CA ALA A 795 -11.69 -22.38 -5.38
C ALA A 795 -13.14 -22.48 -4.91
N LYS A 796 -13.99 -23.20 -5.66
CA LYS A 796 -15.40 -23.43 -5.34
C LYS A 796 -15.59 -24.01 -3.96
N ARG A 797 -14.82 -25.05 -3.62
CA ARG A 797 -14.91 -25.71 -2.30
C ARG A 797 -14.54 -24.78 -1.15
N GLU A 798 -13.53 -23.94 -1.33
CA GLU A 798 -13.15 -22.94 -0.32
C GLU A 798 -14.23 -21.87 -0.14
N PHE A 799 -14.79 -21.36 -1.24
CA PHE A 799 -15.85 -20.36 -1.19
C PHE A 799 -17.16 -20.93 -0.61
N GLU A 800 -17.57 -22.14 -0.98
CA GLU A 800 -18.74 -22.83 -0.40
C GLU A 800 -18.53 -23.10 1.11
N ALA A 801 -17.30 -23.38 1.54
CA ALA A 801 -16.99 -23.51 2.96
C ALA A 801 -17.11 -22.17 3.72
N LEU A 802 -16.84 -21.04 3.06
CA LEU A 802 -17.06 -19.71 3.62
C LEU A 802 -18.54 -19.32 3.65
N THR A 803 -19.36 -19.75 2.68
CA THR A 803 -20.81 -19.49 2.71
C THR A 803 -21.50 -20.23 3.85
N ASP A 804 -21.06 -21.46 4.13
CA ASP A 804 -21.63 -22.34 5.14
C ASP A 804 -21.00 -22.16 6.54
N ILE A 805 -20.06 -21.22 6.69
CA ILE A 805 -19.34 -21.02 7.95
C ILE A 805 -20.31 -20.71 9.10
N ALA A 806 -20.11 -21.40 10.22
CA ALA A 806 -20.88 -21.25 11.45
C ALA A 806 -19.98 -21.48 12.66
N GLY A 807 -20.21 -20.76 13.76
CA GLY A 807 -19.46 -20.91 15.01
C GLY A 807 -19.61 -19.69 15.90
N ASP A 808 -19.52 -19.91 17.21
CA ASP A 808 -19.59 -18.84 18.23
C ASP A 808 -18.22 -18.14 18.44
N ASP A 809 -17.17 -18.60 17.75
CA ASP A 809 -15.77 -18.16 17.93
C ASP A 809 -15.42 -16.89 17.13
N PHE A 810 -16.33 -16.39 16.29
CA PHE A 810 -16.12 -15.23 15.41
C PHE A 810 -17.17 -14.15 15.67
N GLY A 811 -16.78 -12.88 15.49
CA GLY A 811 -17.72 -11.77 15.56
C GLY A 811 -18.76 -11.81 14.41
N ASP A 812 -19.96 -11.30 14.67
CA ASP A 812 -21.06 -11.27 13.68
C ASP A 812 -20.65 -10.57 12.38
N GLU A 813 -19.87 -9.48 12.46
CA GLU A 813 -19.37 -8.74 11.30
C GLU A 813 -18.36 -9.57 10.49
N ALA A 814 -17.41 -10.25 11.15
CA ALA A 814 -16.40 -11.09 10.51
C ALA A 814 -17.05 -12.29 9.78
N LEU A 815 -18.03 -12.94 10.41
CA LEU A 815 -18.83 -13.99 9.78
C LEU A 815 -19.62 -13.47 8.58
N THR A 816 -20.19 -12.27 8.69
CA THR A 816 -20.97 -11.67 7.60
C THR A 816 -20.07 -11.34 6.41
N ARG A 817 -18.88 -10.75 6.66
CA ARG A 817 -17.86 -10.49 5.64
C ARG A 817 -17.37 -11.77 4.98
N ALA A 818 -17.00 -12.79 5.77
CA ALA A 818 -16.53 -14.08 5.25
C ALA A 818 -17.58 -14.77 4.37
N ARG A 819 -18.85 -14.74 4.78
CA ARG A 819 -19.95 -15.24 3.93
C ARG A 819 -20.11 -14.41 2.66
N ALA A 820 -20.01 -13.08 2.74
CA ALA A 820 -20.09 -12.21 1.57
C ALA A 820 -18.99 -12.55 0.55
N ASP A 821 -17.74 -12.69 1.02
CA ASP A 821 -16.60 -13.14 0.22
C ASP A 821 -16.82 -14.53 -0.38
N GLY A 822 -17.39 -15.46 0.40
CA GLY A 822 -17.79 -16.79 -0.06
C GLY A 822 -18.81 -16.73 -1.20
N PHE A 823 -19.90 -15.99 -1.02
CA PHE A 823 -20.94 -15.83 -2.03
C PHE A 823 -20.39 -15.15 -3.30
N ALA A 824 -19.58 -14.11 -3.15
CA ALA A 824 -18.94 -13.42 -4.28
C ALA A 824 -18.02 -14.38 -5.06
N GLY A 825 -17.25 -15.21 -4.37
CA GLY A 825 -16.38 -16.20 -5.00
C GLY A 825 -17.14 -17.36 -5.67
N VAL A 826 -18.22 -17.86 -5.06
CA VAL A 826 -19.11 -18.84 -5.72
C VAL A 826 -19.73 -18.24 -6.97
N SER A 827 -20.14 -16.97 -6.92
CA SER A 827 -20.65 -16.25 -8.09
C SER A 827 -19.61 -16.19 -9.21
N GLU A 828 -18.37 -15.82 -8.87
CA GLU A 828 -17.27 -15.75 -9.82
C GLU A 828 -16.97 -17.11 -10.47
N VAL A 829 -16.89 -18.19 -9.67
CA VAL A 829 -16.66 -19.54 -10.19
C VAL A 829 -17.84 -20.02 -11.05
N ALA A 830 -19.08 -19.77 -10.62
CA ALA A 830 -20.27 -20.10 -11.40
C ALA A 830 -20.27 -19.38 -12.76
N ARG A 831 -19.88 -18.09 -12.79
CA ARG A 831 -19.72 -17.34 -14.03
C ARG A 831 -18.67 -17.96 -14.94
N TYR A 832 -17.51 -18.38 -14.43
CA TYR A 832 -16.49 -19.08 -15.23
C TYR A 832 -16.97 -20.42 -15.79
N HIS A 833 -17.89 -21.11 -15.12
CA HIS A 833 -18.55 -22.31 -15.63
C HIS A 833 -19.77 -22.04 -16.54
N GLY A 834 -20.11 -20.77 -16.79
CA GLY A 834 -21.32 -20.40 -17.51
C GLY A 834 -22.61 -20.77 -16.77
N GLU A 835 -22.60 -20.87 -15.44
CA GLU A 835 -23.81 -21.05 -14.60
C GLU A 835 -24.37 -19.67 -14.20
N PHE A 836 -24.84 -18.86 -15.16
CA PHE A 836 -25.11 -17.42 -14.95
C PHE A 836 -26.26 -17.12 -13.96
N GLU A 837 -27.34 -17.91 -13.93
CA GLU A 837 -28.39 -17.73 -12.92
C GLU A 837 -27.86 -17.95 -11.50
N ARG A 838 -27.09 -19.02 -11.32
CA ARG A 838 -26.44 -19.32 -10.04
C ARG A 838 -25.44 -18.23 -9.69
N ALA A 839 -24.70 -17.72 -10.67
CA ALA A 839 -23.77 -16.62 -10.46
C ALA A 839 -24.51 -15.37 -9.95
N ARG A 840 -25.66 -15.02 -10.56
CA ARG A 840 -26.50 -13.89 -10.16
C ARG A 840 -27.02 -14.04 -8.73
N GLU A 841 -27.64 -15.18 -8.41
CA GLU A 841 -28.17 -15.46 -7.06
C GLU A 841 -27.09 -15.31 -5.97
N ASN A 842 -25.88 -15.81 -6.23
CA ASN A 842 -24.78 -15.71 -5.28
C ASN A 842 -24.21 -14.29 -5.21
N ALA A 843 -24.13 -13.56 -6.32
CA ALA A 843 -23.70 -12.15 -6.30
C ALA A 843 -24.70 -11.27 -5.52
N GLU A 844 -26.01 -11.42 -5.73
CA GLU A 844 -27.03 -10.71 -4.96
C GLU A 844 -26.91 -11.02 -3.45
N ALA A 845 -26.71 -12.30 -3.09
CA ALA A 845 -26.49 -12.70 -1.71
C ALA A 845 -25.20 -12.11 -1.10
N ALA A 846 -24.15 -11.92 -1.89
CA ALA A 846 -22.93 -11.24 -1.46
C ALA A 846 -23.16 -9.74 -1.25
N LEU A 847 -23.86 -9.09 -2.18
CA LEU A 847 -24.17 -7.65 -2.14
C LEU A 847 -24.96 -7.31 -0.87
N ASP A 848 -26.03 -8.06 -0.59
CA ASP A 848 -26.87 -7.90 0.61
C ASP A 848 -26.05 -7.95 1.91
N ARG A 849 -24.97 -8.73 1.93
CA ARG A 849 -24.12 -8.90 3.12
C ARG A 849 -23.07 -7.81 3.24
N PHE A 850 -22.42 -7.43 2.14
CA PHE A 850 -21.52 -6.28 2.15
C PHE A 850 -22.26 -4.98 2.50
N GLU A 851 -23.54 -4.85 2.14
CA GLU A 851 -24.41 -3.76 2.59
C GLU A 851 -24.70 -3.79 4.09
N GLN A 852 -24.88 -4.97 4.70
CA GLN A 852 -25.13 -5.09 6.14
C GLN A 852 -23.95 -4.63 7.01
N ILE A 853 -22.74 -4.66 6.45
CA ILE A 853 -21.49 -4.29 7.15
C ILE A 853 -20.87 -3.00 6.60
N ASP A 854 -21.59 -2.26 5.76
CA ASP A 854 -21.13 -1.00 5.13
C ASP A 854 -19.75 -1.13 4.43
N ASP A 855 -19.49 -2.23 3.72
CA ASP A 855 -18.22 -2.48 3.01
C ASP A 855 -18.32 -2.08 1.53
N ASP A 856 -18.04 -0.81 1.25
CA ASP A 856 -18.13 -0.25 -0.11
C ASP A 856 -17.15 -0.87 -1.11
N VAL A 857 -16.02 -1.42 -0.64
CA VAL A 857 -15.08 -2.13 -1.51
C VAL A 857 -15.71 -3.41 -2.02
N GLY A 858 -16.23 -4.25 -1.11
CA GLY A 858 -16.93 -5.49 -1.43
C GLY A 858 -18.18 -5.25 -2.28
N ARG A 859 -19.00 -4.25 -1.94
CA ARG A 859 -20.18 -3.86 -2.73
C ARG A 859 -19.79 -3.51 -4.16
N SER A 860 -18.77 -2.67 -4.36
CA SER A 860 -18.35 -2.26 -5.69
C SER A 860 -17.82 -3.41 -6.55
N ASP A 861 -17.18 -4.41 -5.94
CA ASP A 861 -16.69 -5.59 -6.64
C ASP A 861 -17.82 -6.51 -7.07
N VAL A 862 -18.81 -6.71 -6.20
CA VAL A 862 -20.00 -7.52 -6.52
C VAL A 862 -20.89 -6.85 -7.55
N LEU A 863 -21.10 -5.52 -7.47
CA LEU A 863 -21.84 -4.78 -8.50
C LEU A 863 -21.16 -4.88 -9.87
N ASN A 864 -19.83 -4.80 -9.93
CA ASN A 864 -19.09 -5.03 -11.16
C ASN A 864 -19.24 -6.49 -11.67
N ALA A 865 -19.32 -7.47 -10.78
CA ALA A 865 -19.57 -8.87 -11.16
C ALA A 865 -21.01 -9.07 -11.70
N LEU A 866 -22.02 -8.46 -11.08
CA LEU A 866 -23.40 -8.45 -11.58
C LEU A 866 -23.48 -7.82 -12.96
N GLY A 867 -22.83 -6.66 -13.15
CA GLY A 867 -22.74 -6.02 -14.46
C GLY A 867 -22.13 -6.95 -15.52
N ALA A 868 -21.10 -7.73 -15.15
CA ALA A 868 -20.51 -8.73 -16.05
C ALA A 868 -21.48 -9.86 -16.37
N ILE A 869 -22.19 -10.40 -15.38
CA ILE A 869 -23.19 -11.46 -15.59
C ILE A 869 -24.29 -10.98 -16.54
N GLU A 870 -24.84 -9.78 -16.32
CA GLU A 870 -25.87 -9.23 -17.21
C GLU A 870 -25.34 -9.02 -18.64
N ALA A 871 -24.12 -8.50 -18.80
CA ALA A 871 -23.50 -8.30 -20.10
C ALA A 871 -23.28 -9.63 -20.86
N HIS A 872 -22.98 -10.74 -20.17
CA HIS A 872 -22.81 -12.06 -20.79
C HIS A 872 -24.14 -12.77 -21.10
N THR A 873 -25.24 -12.33 -20.49
CA THR A 873 -26.60 -12.87 -20.71
C THR A 873 -27.47 -11.96 -21.58
N ASP A 874 -26.83 -11.20 -22.48
CA ASP A 874 -27.49 -10.30 -23.44
C ASP A 874 -28.41 -9.23 -22.81
N ASN A 875 -28.09 -8.76 -21.58
CA ASN A 875 -28.82 -7.69 -20.87
C ASN A 875 -27.97 -6.42 -20.67
N PRO A 876 -27.71 -5.63 -21.73
CA PRO A 876 -26.78 -4.50 -21.67
C PRO A 876 -27.26 -3.33 -20.79
N GLU A 877 -28.56 -3.01 -20.73
CA GLU A 877 -29.06 -1.92 -19.87
C GLU A 877 -28.91 -2.24 -18.37
N PRO A 878 -29.34 -3.41 -17.86
CA PRO A 878 -29.03 -3.81 -16.49
C PRO A 878 -27.52 -3.85 -16.20
N ALA A 879 -26.70 -4.32 -17.15
CA ALA A 879 -25.26 -4.32 -17.01
C ALA A 879 -24.70 -2.91 -16.78
N LYS A 880 -25.16 -1.94 -17.57
CA LYS A 880 -24.79 -0.52 -17.45
C LYS A 880 -25.12 0.03 -16.07
N GLU A 881 -26.34 -0.20 -15.57
CA GLU A 881 -26.78 0.29 -14.26
C GLU A 881 -25.89 -0.22 -13.12
N TYR A 882 -25.53 -1.51 -13.15
CA TYR A 882 -24.63 -2.09 -12.15
C TYR A 882 -23.21 -1.55 -12.25
N TYR A 883 -22.68 -1.39 -13.46
CA TYR A 883 -21.34 -0.82 -13.65
C TYR A 883 -21.27 0.66 -13.26
N GLU A 884 -22.31 1.46 -13.51
CA GLU A 884 -22.36 2.87 -13.09
C GLU A 884 -22.34 2.98 -11.55
N GLN A 885 -23.10 2.14 -10.85
CA GLN A 885 -23.07 2.07 -9.38
C GLN A 885 -21.69 1.63 -8.86
N ALA A 886 -21.10 0.61 -9.47
CA ALA A 886 -19.74 0.17 -9.11
C ALA A 886 -18.70 1.28 -9.34
N LEU A 887 -18.82 2.05 -10.43
CA LEU A 887 -17.92 3.15 -10.77
C LEU A 887 -18.01 4.30 -9.77
N GLU A 888 -19.21 4.63 -9.30
CA GLU A 888 -19.42 5.65 -8.27
C GLU A 888 -18.70 5.27 -6.97
N LEU A 889 -18.95 4.07 -6.45
CA LEU A 889 -18.28 3.57 -5.25
C LEU A 889 -16.77 3.49 -5.42
N ARG A 890 -16.27 2.99 -6.57
CA ARG A 890 -14.83 2.87 -6.84
C ARG A 890 -14.13 4.23 -6.91
N ARG A 891 -14.83 5.27 -7.38
CA ARG A 891 -14.32 6.66 -7.36
C ARG A 891 -14.26 7.22 -5.95
N GLU A 892 -15.25 6.92 -5.11
CA GLU A 892 -15.26 7.33 -3.70
C GLU A 892 -14.16 6.63 -2.89
N VAL A 893 -13.94 5.34 -3.15
CA VAL A 893 -12.86 4.53 -2.56
C VAL A 893 -11.47 4.94 -3.06
N GLY A 894 -11.36 5.47 -4.29
CA GLY A 894 -10.11 5.95 -4.87
C GLY A 894 -9.22 4.89 -5.54
N ASP A 895 -9.78 3.75 -5.98
CA ASP A 895 -9.03 2.70 -6.66
C ASP A 895 -9.01 2.92 -8.19
N ALA A 896 -7.95 3.56 -8.69
CA ALA A 896 -7.79 3.90 -10.10
C ALA A 896 -7.79 2.67 -11.04
N THR A 897 -7.29 1.52 -10.58
CA THR A 897 -7.25 0.27 -11.36
C THR A 897 -8.66 -0.28 -11.54
N LYS A 898 -9.45 -0.32 -10.45
CA LYS A 898 -10.85 -0.74 -10.49
C LYS A 898 -11.72 0.25 -11.27
N VAL A 899 -11.48 1.56 -11.15
CA VAL A 899 -12.14 2.59 -11.97
C VAL A 899 -11.88 2.36 -13.45
N ALA A 900 -10.62 2.20 -13.87
CA ALA A 900 -10.29 1.95 -15.27
C ALA A 900 -10.93 0.68 -15.82
N SER A 901 -11.05 -0.35 -14.98
CA SER A 901 -11.66 -1.62 -15.36
C SER A 901 -13.18 -1.52 -15.51
N THR A 902 -13.86 -0.80 -14.61
CA THR A 902 -15.30 -0.52 -14.78
C THR A 902 -15.56 0.38 -15.99
N LEU A 903 -14.70 1.35 -16.27
CA LEU A 903 -14.81 2.17 -17.48
C LEU A 903 -14.66 1.33 -18.76
N ALA A 904 -13.72 0.37 -18.79
CA ALA A 904 -13.61 -0.53 -19.93
C ALA A 904 -14.88 -1.38 -20.10
N ASN A 905 -15.43 -1.91 -19.00
CA ASN A 905 -16.67 -2.70 -19.04
C ASN A 905 -17.88 -1.86 -19.52
N LEU A 906 -18.02 -0.64 -19.03
CA LEU A 906 -19.02 0.31 -19.54
C LEU A 906 -18.80 0.57 -21.04
N GLY A 907 -17.55 0.75 -21.47
CA GLY A 907 -17.23 0.89 -22.89
C GLY A 907 -17.68 -0.32 -23.73
N HIS A 908 -17.52 -1.55 -23.23
CA HIS A 908 -18.05 -2.75 -23.90
C HIS A 908 -19.58 -2.75 -23.99
N VAL A 909 -20.26 -2.32 -22.92
CA VAL A 909 -21.73 -2.25 -22.88
C VAL A 909 -22.27 -1.17 -23.83
N GLU A 910 -21.70 0.03 -23.81
CA GLU A 910 -22.09 1.11 -24.73
C GLU A 910 -21.82 0.72 -26.19
N ARG A 911 -20.73 -0.01 -26.46
CA ARG A 911 -20.47 -0.58 -27.79
C ARG A 911 -21.59 -1.54 -28.20
N THR A 912 -22.00 -2.46 -27.33
CA THR A 912 -23.13 -3.39 -27.60
C THR A 912 -24.44 -2.65 -27.83
N LEU A 913 -24.66 -1.50 -27.16
CA LEU A 913 -25.82 -0.63 -27.37
C LEU A 913 -25.74 0.22 -28.66
N GLY A 914 -24.63 0.18 -29.39
CA GLY A 914 -24.39 1.00 -30.59
C GLY A 914 -23.95 2.44 -30.31
N GLU A 915 -23.66 2.79 -29.06
CA GLU A 915 -23.22 4.13 -28.63
C GLU A 915 -21.69 4.26 -28.73
N TYR A 916 -21.15 4.09 -29.94
CA TYR A 916 -19.71 3.96 -30.20
C TYR A 916 -18.87 5.17 -29.76
N ASP A 917 -19.40 6.39 -29.85
CA ASP A 917 -18.71 7.60 -29.38
C ASP A 917 -18.47 7.57 -27.86
N VAL A 918 -19.49 7.15 -27.09
CA VAL A 918 -19.42 7.01 -25.64
C VAL A 918 -18.50 5.84 -25.27
N ALA A 919 -18.61 4.72 -25.97
CA ALA A 919 -17.73 3.57 -25.82
C ALA A 919 -16.26 3.96 -26.02
N ARG A 920 -15.98 4.77 -27.05
CA ARG A 920 -14.64 5.26 -27.38
C ARG A 920 -14.11 6.21 -26.30
N GLU A 921 -14.94 7.10 -25.75
CA GLU A 921 -14.56 7.95 -24.62
C GLU A 921 -14.18 7.14 -23.38
N TYR A 922 -14.99 6.14 -23.03
CA TYR A 922 -14.70 5.24 -21.92
C TYR A 922 -13.44 4.40 -22.15
N GLY A 923 -13.28 3.81 -23.33
CA GLY A 923 -12.09 3.03 -23.71
C GLY A 923 -10.82 3.88 -23.69
N GLN A 924 -10.86 5.10 -24.23
CA GLN A 924 -9.72 6.03 -24.20
C GLN A 924 -9.39 6.51 -22.78
N THR A 925 -10.40 6.75 -21.95
CA THR A 925 -10.17 7.15 -20.56
C THR A 925 -9.62 6.00 -19.74
N SER A 926 -10.15 4.79 -19.90
CA SER A 926 -9.60 3.56 -19.33
C SER A 926 -8.14 3.36 -19.75
N LEU A 927 -7.85 3.48 -21.04
CA LEU A 927 -6.49 3.38 -21.59
C LEU A 927 -5.55 4.44 -20.99
N ARG A 928 -6.01 5.69 -20.88
CA ARG A 928 -5.22 6.78 -20.31
C ARG A 928 -4.89 6.53 -18.84
N ILE A 929 -5.86 6.07 -18.05
CA ILE A 929 -5.64 5.70 -16.65
C ILE A 929 -4.66 4.52 -16.57
N ARG A 930 -4.90 3.44 -17.33
CA ARG A 930 -4.05 2.23 -17.36
C ARG A 930 -2.62 2.50 -17.80
N ARG A 931 -2.42 3.40 -18.77
CA ARG A 931 -1.10 3.91 -19.16
C ARG A 931 -0.46 4.79 -18.10
N GLY A 932 -1.26 5.60 -17.41
CA GLY A 932 -0.84 6.33 -16.22
C GLY A 932 -0.23 5.36 -15.22
N ILE A 933 -1.05 4.42 -14.73
CA ILE A 933 -0.68 3.42 -13.70
C ILE A 933 0.26 2.31 -14.22
N GLN A 934 0.82 2.44 -15.43
CA GLN A 934 1.52 1.43 -16.24
C GLN A 934 1.05 -0.02 -16.02
N TYR A 935 -0.27 -0.21 -15.95
CA TYR A 935 -0.88 -1.53 -15.80
C TYR A 935 -0.96 -2.19 -17.17
N ARG A 936 0.16 -2.78 -17.60
CA ARG A 936 0.34 -3.37 -18.95
C ARG A 936 -0.79 -4.33 -19.33
N TRP A 937 -1.18 -5.24 -18.43
CA TRP A 937 -2.31 -6.15 -18.68
C TRP A 937 -3.62 -5.39 -18.93
N GLY A 938 -3.91 -4.38 -18.11
CA GLY A 938 -5.07 -3.50 -18.33
C GLY A 938 -4.94 -2.67 -19.60
N GLU A 939 -3.76 -2.16 -19.94
CA GLU A 939 -3.53 -1.42 -21.17
C GLU A 939 -3.94 -2.26 -22.38
N ALA A 940 -3.52 -3.52 -22.42
CA ALA A 940 -3.90 -4.47 -23.47
C ALA A 940 -5.43 -4.63 -23.55
N LEU A 941 -6.13 -4.77 -22.42
CA LEU A 941 -7.60 -4.84 -22.41
C LEU A 941 -8.28 -3.58 -22.96
N SER A 942 -7.77 -2.39 -22.63
CA SER A 942 -8.35 -1.14 -23.14
C SER A 942 -8.08 -0.95 -24.64
N LEU A 943 -6.91 -1.39 -25.11
CA LEU A 943 -6.59 -1.43 -26.54
C LEU A 943 -7.46 -2.44 -27.29
N ASP A 944 -7.76 -3.60 -26.68
CA ASP A 944 -8.64 -4.62 -27.23
C ASP A 944 -10.06 -4.04 -27.42
N LEU A 945 -10.64 -3.42 -26.39
CA LEU A 945 -11.92 -2.70 -26.48
C LEU A 945 -11.91 -1.67 -27.62
N LEU A 946 -10.87 -0.84 -27.72
CA LEU A 946 -10.76 0.13 -28.81
C LEU A 946 -10.69 -0.57 -30.17
N SER A 947 -9.98 -1.70 -30.29
CA SER A 947 -9.95 -2.47 -31.54
C SER A 947 -11.34 -2.98 -31.94
N HIS A 948 -12.15 -3.43 -30.97
CA HIS A 948 -13.52 -3.86 -31.22
C HIS A 948 -14.41 -2.70 -31.67
N ILE A 949 -14.26 -1.52 -31.06
CA ILE A 949 -14.99 -0.32 -31.47
C ILE A 949 -14.61 0.07 -32.90
N GLU A 950 -13.31 0.10 -33.23
CA GLU A 950 -12.88 0.44 -34.59
C GLU A 950 -13.24 -0.64 -35.62
N LEU A 951 -13.38 -1.91 -35.22
CA LEU A 951 -13.87 -2.96 -36.12
C LEU A 951 -15.33 -2.74 -36.53
N GLU A 952 -16.15 -2.22 -35.63
CA GLU A 952 -17.60 -2.07 -35.84
C GLU A 952 -17.99 -0.69 -36.43
N ASP A 953 -17.33 0.39 -35.98
CA ASP A 953 -17.65 1.79 -36.29
C ASP A 953 -16.49 2.57 -36.94
N GLY A 954 -15.31 1.94 -37.11
CA GLY A 954 -14.09 2.56 -37.63
C GLY A 954 -13.57 1.91 -38.92
N SER A 955 -12.24 1.78 -39.02
CA SER A 955 -11.58 1.08 -40.13
C SER A 955 -10.85 -0.19 -39.65
N LEU A 956 -10.72 -1.16 -40.56
CA LEU A 956 -9.99 -2.39 -40.28
C LEU A 956 -8.51 -2.15 -39.96
N GLU A 957 -7.89 -1.11 -40.53
CA GLU A 957 -6.49 -0.76 -40.25
C GLU A 957 -6.31 -0.27 -38.81
N ASP A 958 -7.23 0.57 -38.32
CA ASP A 958 -7.19 1.08 -36.95
C ASP A 958 -7.50 0.00 -35.92
N ALA A 959 -8.47 -0.88 -36.21
CA ALA A 959 -8.75 -2.05 -35.39
C ALA A 959 -7.50 -2.94 -35.25
N GLU A 960 -6.87 -3.27 -36.38
CA GLU A 960 -5.67 -4.11 -36.42
C GLU A 960 -4.49 -3.47 -35.69
N ARG A 961 -4.33 -2.14 -35.81
CA ARG A 961 -3.28 -1.38 -35.11
C ARG A 961 -3.43 -1.50 -33.61
N TYR A 962 -4.62 -1.25 -33.06
CA TYR A 962 -4.86 -1.38 -31.62
C TYR A 962 -4.68 -2.82 -31.14
N LEU A 963 -5.15 -3.79 -31.92
CA LEU A 963 -5.07 -5.20 -31.55
C LEU A 963 -3.63 -5.73 -31.57
N ARG A 964 -2.79 -5.30 -32.52
CA ARG A 964 -1.36 -5.62 -32.54
C ARG A 964 -0.62 -5.03 -31.35
N LEU A 965 -0.94 -3.80 -30.96
CA LEU A 965 -0.39 -3.21 -29.74
C LEU A 965 -0.80 -4.01 -28.50
N ALA A 966 -2.08 -4.43 -28.40
CA ALA A 966 -2.53 -5.28 -27.31
C ALA A 966 -1.82 -6.63 -27.28
N LEU A 967 -1.62 -7.26 -28.45
CA LEU A 967 -0.93 -8.54 -28.60
C LEU A 967 0.55 -8.45 -28.20
N GLU A 968 1.26 -7.41 -28.63
CA GLU A 968 2.65 -7.16 -28.24
C GLU A 968 2.76 -7.09 -26.71
N ILE A 969 1.89 -6.31 -26.07
CA ILE A 969 1.86 -6.21 -24.61
C ILE A 969 1.55 -7.57 -23.96
N ARG A 970 0.60 -8.33 -24.49
CA ARG A 970 0.19 -9.65 -23.96
C ARG A 970 1.32 -10.67 -24.06
N LEU A 971 2.09 -10.66 -25.15
CA LEU A 971 3.29 -11.49 -25.31
C LEU A 971 4.37 -11.09 -24.30
N ASP A 972 4.63 -9.79 -24.14
CA ASP A 972 5.64 -9.29 -23.19
C ASP A 972 5.35 -9.70 -21.74
N ILE A 973 4.07 -9.73 -21.34
CA ILE A 973 3.66 -10.06 -19.97
C ILE A 973 3.33 -11.54 -19.76
N GLY A 974 3.40 -12.37 -20.82
CA GLY A 974 3.07 -13.79 -20.75
C GLY A 974 1.58 -14.08 -20.52
N ASP A 975 0.67 -13.24 -21.01
CA ASP A 975 -0.78 -13.46 -20.95
C ASP A 975 -1.24 -14.39 -22.08
N GLU A 976 -1.21 -15.70 -21.83
CA GLU A 976 -1.58 -16.74 -22.81
C GLU A 976 -3.05 -16.61 -23.25
N MET A 977 -3.97 -16.38 -22.32
CA MET A 977 -5.40 -16.22 -22.62
C MET A 977 -5.64 -14.97 -23.46
N GLY A 978 -5.05 -13.83 -23.07
CA GLY A 978 -5.13 -12.61 -23.86
C GLY A 978 -4.51 -12.77 -25.24
N THR A 979 -3.41 -13.52 -25.36
CA THR A 979 -2.76 -13.82 -26.64
C THR A 979 -3.68 -14.62 -27.56
N ALA A 980 -4.37 -15.62 -27.03
CA ALA A 980 -5.38 -16.39 -27.76
C ALA A 980 -6.55 -15.50 -28.23
N LEU A 981 -7.06 -14.63 -27.35
CA LEU A 981 -8.13 -13.68 -27.68
C LEU A 981 -7.70 -12.70 -28.78
N SER A 982 -6.51 -12.12 -28.67
CA SER A 982 -5.93 -11.25 -29.70
C SER A 982 -5.77 -11.98 -31.03
N SER A 983 -5.37 -13.25 -31.00
CA SER A 983 -5.21 -14.07 -32.20
C SER A 983 -6.56 -14.37 -32.87
N ASN A 984 -7.60 -14.67 -32.08
CA ASN A 984 -8.97 -14.84 -32.57
C ASN A 984 -9.48 -13.58 -33.26
N ASN A 985 -9.28 -12.42 -32.62
CA ASN A 985 -9.71 -11.14 -33.16
C ASN A 985 -8.92 -10.73 -34.41
N LEU A 986 -7.63 -11.07 -34.51
CA LEU A 986 -6.85 -10.87 -35.74
C LEU A 986 -7.38 -11.75 -36.87
N ALA A 987 -7.75 -13.00 -36.59
CA ALA A 987 -8.36 -13.88 -37.58
C ALA A 987 -9.70 -13.32 -38.08
N ARG A 988 -10.50 -12.74 -37.17
CA ARG A 988 -11.72 -12.02 -37.52
C ARG A 988 -11.44 -10.82 -38.43
N ILE A 989 -10.44 -10.00 -38.13
CA ILE A 989 -10.05 -8.87 -38.99
C ILE A 989 -9.67 -9.34 -40.40
N GLU A 990 -8.86 -10.40 -40.52
CA GLU A 990 -8.49 -10.93 -41.84
C GLU A 990 -9.70 -11.46 -42.61
N TYR A 991 -10.62 -12.13 -41.92
CA TYR A 991 -11.88 -12.56 -42.49
C TYR A 991 -12.74 -11.37 -42.97
N GLU A 992 -12.90 -10.34 -42.15
CA GLU A 992 -13.68 -9.15 -42.53
C GLU A 992 -12.99 -8.38 -43.68
N ARG A 993 -11.66 -8.41 -43.76
CA ARG A 993 -10.88 -7.87 -44.87
C ARG A 993 -11.11 -8.62 -46.19
N GLY A 994 -11.47 -9.90 -46.12
CA GLY A 994 -11.63 -10.83 -47.24
C GLY A 994 -10.40 -11.71 -47.51
N ALA A 995 -9.40 -11.70 -46.63
CA ALA A 995 -8.22 -12.56 -46.71
C ALA A 995 -8.54 -13.96 -46.14
N LEU A 996 -9.41 -14.70 -46.85
CA LEU A 996 -10.03 -15.93 -46.34
C LEU A 996 -9.02 -17.05 -46.02
N ASP A 997 -7.98 -17.21 -46.84
CA ASP A 997 -6.95 -18.22 -46.60
C ASP A 997 -6.12 -17.92 -45.34
N ASP A 998 -5.74 -16.64 -45.14
CA ASP A 998 -4.99 -16.20 -43.96
C ASP A 998 -5.84 -16.30 -42.68
N ALA A 999 -7.12 -15.94 -42.77
CA ALA A 999 -8.07 -16.07 -41.67
C ALA A 999 -8.27 -17.55 -41.29
N ARG A 1000 -8.42 -18.43 -42.28
CA ARG A 1000 -8.52 -19.88 -42.07
C ARG A 1000 -7.31 -20.42 -41.33
N GLU A 1001 -6.11 -20.16 -41.83
CA GLU A 1001 -4.86 -20.66 -41.23
C GLU A 1001 -4.76 -20.20 -39.78
N ARG A 1002 -5.04 -18.93 -39.50
CA ARG A 1002 -4.99 -18.39 -38.14
C ARG A 1002 -6.03 -18.99 -37.19
N TYR A 1003 -7.26 -19.23 -37.65
CA TYR A 1003 -8.27 -19.92 -36.84
C TYR A 1003 -7.90 -21.38 -36.58
N GLU A 1004 -7.40 -22.10 -37.59
CA GLU A 1004 -6.94 -23.49 -37.44
C GLU A 1004 -5.76 -23.57 -36.46
N ASP A 1005 -4.77 -22.69 -36.57
CA ASP A 1005 -3.63 -22.61 -35.66
C ASP A 1005 -4.06 -22.29 -34.23
N LEU A 1006 -4.99 -21.34 -34.05
CA LEU A 1006 -5.55 -21.03 -32.74
C LEU A 1006 -6.25 -22.26 -32.14
N LEU A 1007 -7.16 -22.90 -32.86
CA LEU A 1007 -7.86 -24.09 -32.38
C LEU A 1007 -6.91 -25.24 -32.04
N ASN A 1008 -5.83 -25.42 -32.79
CA ASN A 1008 -4.79 -26.42 -32.49
C ASN A 1008 -3.99 -26.11 -31.22
N SER A 1009 -3.94 -24.84 -30.81
CA SER A 1009 -3.21 -24.37 -29.63
C SER A 1009 -4.07 -24.33 -28.36
N LEU A 1010 -5.40 -24.28 -28.51
CA LEU A 1010 -6.34 -24.19 -27.38
C LEU A 1010 -6.54 -25.57 -26.71
N ASP A 1011 -6.70 -25.53 -25.39
CA ASP A 1011 -7.19 -26.66 -24.60
C ASP A 1011 -8.71 -26.47 -24.39
N ASP A 1012 -9.52 -27.32 -25.03
CA ASP A 1012 -10.99 -27.18 -25.16
C ASP A 1012 -11.71 -27.00 -23.80
N GLU A 1013 -11.11 -27.44 -22.69
CA GLU A 1013 -11.70 -27.34 -21.34
C GLU A 1013 -11.43 -26.00 -20.63
N LYS A 1014 -10.45 -25.19 -21.07
CA LYS A 1014 -10.00 -24.00 -20.31
C LYS A 1014 -10.44 -22.66 -20.88
N LEU A 1015 -10.71 -22.58 -22.18
CA LEU A 1015 -10.98 -21.32 -22.89
C LEU A 1015 -12.22 -21.43 -23.80
N THR A 1016 -13.31 -21.94 -23.24
CA THR A 1016 -14.52 -22.34 -23.96
C THR A 1016 -15.12 -21.22 -24.83
N GLU A 1017 -15.15 -19.97 -24.37
CA GLU A 1017 -15.67 -18.84 -25.16
C GLU A 1017 -14.79 -18.53 -26.39
N ILE A 1018 -13.48 -18.45 -26.21
CA ILE A 1018 -12.52 -18.21 -27.31
C ILE A 1018 -12.58 -19.37 -28.31
N TYR A 1019 -12.70 -20.61 -27.79
CA TYR A 1019 -12.89 -21.80 -28.60
C TYR A 1019 -14.18 -21.72 -29.44
N GLY A 1020 -15.31 -21.36 -28.82
CA GLY A 1020 -16.59 -21.16 -29.52
C GLY A 1020 -16.49 -20.07 -30.60
N GLY A 1021 -15.85 -18.95 -30.27
CA GLY A 1021 -15.64 -17.84 -31.21
C GLY A 1021 -14.76 -18.22 -32.41
N ALA A 1022 -13.71 -19.00 -32.17
CA ALA A 1022 -12.83 -19.50 -33.24
C ALA A 1022 -13.54 -20.52 -34.14
N ASN A 1023 -14.35 -21.42 -33.57
CA ASN A 1023 -15.19 -22.35 -34.33
C ASN A 1023 -16.22 -21.59 -35.20
N LEU A 1024 -16.88 -20.58 -34.62
CA LEU A 1024 -17.83 -19.71 -35.32
C LEU A 1024 -17.17 -18.99 -36.51
N GLY A 1025 -16.03 -18.35 -36.27
CA GLY A 1025 -15.26 -17.64 -37.30
C GLY A 1025 -14.77 -18.57 -38.41
N LEU A 1026 -14.22 -19.73 -38.06
CA LEU A 1026 -13.76 -20.73 -39.03
C LEU A 1026 -14.92 -21.30 -39.86
N SER A 1027 -16.08 -21.56 -39.26
CA SER A 1027 -17.28 -21.95 -39.99
C SER A 1027 -17.66 -20.90 -41.04
N ALA A 1028 -17.64 -19.63 -40.67
CA ALA A 1028 -18.00 -18.53 -41.57
C ALA A 1028 -17.00 -18.41 -42.74
N VAL A 1029 -15.70 -18.52 -42.47
CA VAL A 1029 -14.63 -18.56 -43.49
C VAL A 1029 -14.80 -19.74 -44.45
N LEU A 1030 -15.04 -20.95 -43.91
CA LEU A 1030 -15.19 -22.17 -44.71
C LEU A 1030 -16.42 -22.12 -45.62
N LEU A 1031 -17.51 -21.46 -45.20
CA LEU A 1031 -18.67 -21.23 -46.08
C LEU A 1031 -18.31 -20.36 -47.29
N GLU A 1032 -17.58 -19.26 -47.08
CA GLU A 1032 -17.15 -18.40 -48.21
C GLU A 1032 -16.14 -19.10 -49.13
N LEU A 1033 -15.34 -20.04 -48.60
CA LEU A 1033 -14.46 -20.92 -49.38
C LEU A 1033 -15.19 -22.10 -50.06
N GLY A 1034 -16.49 -22.30 -49.80
CA GLY A 1034 -17.29 -23.39 -50.37
C GLY A 1034 -17.08 -24.77 -49.73
N ALA A 1035 -16.46 -24.83 -48.54
CA ALA A 1035 -16.25 -26.05 -47.76
C ALA A 1035 -17.41 -26.32 -46.78
N SER A 1036 -18.64 -26.36 -47.30
CA SER A 1036 -19.88 -26.36 -46.49
C SER A 1036 -20.09 -27.60 -45.61
N ALA A 1037 -19.36 -28.71 -45.84
CA ALA A 1037 -19.41 -29.87 -44.96
C ALA A 1037 -18.67 -29.59 -43.65
N ASP A 1038 -17.41 -29.16 -43.74
CA ASP A 1038 -16.58 -28.82 -42.58
C ASP A 1038 -17.18 -27.63 -41.83
N ALA A 1039 -17.69 -26.63 -42.56
CA ALA A 1039 -18.34 -25.47 -41.94
C ALA A 1039 -19.55 -25.83 -41.06
N ALA A 1040 -20.33 -26.85 -41.45
CA ALA A 1040 -21.47 -27.31 -40.65
C ALA A 1040 -21.02 -27.96 -39.33
N ASP A 1041 -19.90 -28.68 -39.34
CA ASP A 1041 -19.35 -29.32 -38.15
C ASP A 1041 -18.84 -28.26 -37.16
N TYR A 1042 -18.07 -27.27 -37.63
CA TYR A 1042 -17.62 -26.14 -36.81
C TYR A 1042 -18.78 -25.28 -36.27
N ALA A 1043 -19.82 -25.04 -37.08
CA ALA A 1043 -21.02 -24.33 -36.63
C ALA A 1043 -21.74 -25.09 -35.52
N ALA A 1044 -21.87 -26.42 -35.63
CA ALA A 1044 -22.50 -27.24 -34.60
C ALA A 1044 -21.73 -27.17 -33.28
N THR A 1045 -20.40 -27.24 -33.32
CA THR A 1045 -19.56 -27.05 -32.13
C THR A 1045 -19.77 -25.69 -31.49
N ALA A 1046 -19.85 -24.61 -32.28
CA ALA A 1046 -20.12 -23.28 -31.75
C ALA A 1046 -21.53 -23.17 -31.11
N VAL A 1047 -22.55 -23.81 -31.69
CA VAL A 1047 -23.91 -23.86 -31.11
C VAL A 1047 -23.90 -24.53 -29.74
N ASP A 1048 -23.20 -25.65 -29.61
CA ASP A 1048 -23.10 -26.39 -28.34
C ASP A 1048 -22.39 -25.56 -27.26
N VAL A 1049 -21.39 -24.77 -27.64
CA VAL A 1049 -20.63 -23.89 -26.74
C VAL A 1049 -21.47 -22.69 -26.28
N PHE A 1050 -22.24 -22.06 -27.17
CA PHE A 1050 -22.98 -20.82 -26.90
C PHE A 1050 -24.42 -21.05 -26.37
N ASP A 1051 -24.70 -22.16 -25.69
CA ASP A 1051 -26.08 -22.49 -25.26
C ASP A 1051 -26.77 -21.41 -24.40
N GLN A 1052 -26.00 -20.63 -23.62
CA GLN A 1052 -26.53 -19.54 -22.79
C GLN A 1052 -26.26 -18.13 -23.34
N MET A 1053 -25.65 -18.03 -24.52
CA MET A 1053 -25.38 -16.75 -25.21
C MET A 1053 -26.22 -16.72 -26.49
N GLU A 1054 -27.46 -16.24 -26.36
CA GLU A 1054 -28.50 -16.40 -27.40
C GLU A 1054 -28.07 -15.74 -28.72
N SER A 1055 -27.47 -14.55 -28.66
CA SER A 1055 -26.99 -13.80 -29.83
C SER A 1055 -25.97 -14.59 -30.65
N LYS A 1056 -24.93 -15.14 -29.99
CA LYS A 1056 -23.87 -15.93 -30.66
C LYS A 1056 -24.36 -17.31 -31.11
N ARG A 1057 -25.29 -17.91 -30.38
CA ARG A 1057 -25.95 -19.15 -30.78
C ARG A 1057 -26.77 -18.95 -32.05
N VAL A 1058 -27.54 -17.87 -32.15
CA VAL A 1058 -28.32 -17.51 -33.34
C VAL A 1058 -27.42 -17.34 -34.55
N GLU A 1059 -26.29 -16.65 -34.42
CA GLU A 1059 -25.29 -16.50 -35.48
C GLU A 1059 -24.75 -17.85 -35.96
N ALA A 1060 -24.34 -18.73 -35.03
CA ALA A 1060 -23.85 -20.08 -35.34
C ALA A 1060 -24.91 -20.93 -36.06
N ARG A 1061 -26.16 -20.87 -35.60
CA ARG A 1061 -27.29 -21.60 -36.23
C ARG A 1061 -27.63 -21.04 -37.61
N ALA A 1062 -27.53 -19.73 -37.83
CA ALA A 1062 -27.70 -19.12 -39.15
C ALA A 1062 -26.64 -19.61 -40.15
N LEU A 1063 -25.39 -19.72 -39.73
CA LEU A 1063 -24.32 -20.33 -40.54
C LEU A 1063 -24.58 -21.81 -40.82
N SER A 1064 -25.07 -22.57 -39.83
CA SER A 1064 -25.47 -23.97 -40.01
C SER A 1064 -26.59 -24.10 -41.05
N ALA A 1065 -27.64 -23.26 -41.00
CA ALA A 1065 -28.70 -23.25 -42.01
C ALA A 1065 -28.14 -23.01 -43.42
N ARG A 1066 -27.21 -22.06 -43.56
CA ARG A 1066 -26.53 -21.78 -44.83
C ARG A 1066 -25.66 -22.94 -45.31
N ALA A 1067 -24.95 -23.61 -44.41
CA ALA A 1067 -24.16 -24.80 -44.73
C ALA A 1067 -25.04 -25.96 -45.24
N HIS A 1068 -26.20 -26.18 -44.62
CA HIS A 1068 -27.18 -27.15 -45.10
C HIS A 1068 -27.75 -26.77 -46.47
N LEU A 1069 -28.00 -25.47 -46.71
CA LEU A 1069 -28.49 -24.95 -47.98
C LEU A 1069 -27.50 -25.23 -49.13
N ASP A 1070 -26.21 -24.90 -48.95
CA ASP A 1070 -25.16 -25.12 -49.95
C ASP A 1070 -24.97 -26.61 -50.30
N ARG A 1071 -25.24 -27.49 -49.33
CA ARG A 1071 -25.21 -28.95 -49.51
C ARG A 1071 -26.45 -29.49 -50.22
N GLY A 1072 -27.45 -28.66 -50.46
CA GLY A 1072 -28.74 -29.03 -51.06
C GLY A 1072 -29.72 -29.68 -50.09
N ASN A 1073 -29.48 -29.59 -48.78
CA ASN A 1073 -30.35 -30.13 -47.74
C ASN A 1073 -31.43 -29.10 -47.35
N LEU A 1074 -32.33 -28.79 -48.29
CA LEU A 1074 -33.29 -27.68 -48.16
C LEU A 1074 -34.24 -27.82 -46.96
N ASP A 1075 -34.72 -29.02 -46.65
CA ASP A 1075 -35.65 -29.25 -45.54
C ASP A 1075 -35.00 -28.92 -44.18
N ASP A 1076 -33.74 -29.34 -43.98
CA ASP A 1076 -32.99 -29.05 -42.76
C ASP A 1076 -32.67 -27.55 -42.68
N ALA A 1077 -32.19 -26.96 -43.78
CA ALA A 1077 -31.88 -25.53 -43.85
C ALA A 1077 -33.09 -24.66 -43.52
N ARG A 1078 -34.27 -25.03 -44.04
CA ARG A 1078 -35.54 -24.34 -43.73
C ARG A 1078 -35.93 -24.47 -42.28
N SER A 1079 -35.90 -25.67 -41.73
CA SER A 1079 -36.25 -25.88 -40.32
C SER A 1079 -35.35 -25.03 -39.41
N ILE A 1080 -34.05 -25.03 -39.65
CA ILE A 1080 -33.09 -24.26 -38.83
C ILE A 1080 -33.34 -22.76 -39.02
N ALA A 1081 -33.47 -22.27 -40.25
CA ALA A 1081 -33.64 -20.84 -40.51
C ALA A 1081 -34.98 -20.28 -39.96
N GLU A 1082 -36.07 -21.05 -40.00
CA GLU A 1082 -37.35 -20.66 -39.39
C GLU A 1082 -37.23 -20.56 -37.86
N ASP A 1083 -36.57 -21.52 -37.22
CA ASP A 1083 -36.33 -21.47 -35.77
C ASP A 1083 -35.48 -20.26 -35.37
N VAL A 1084 -34.39 -20.01 -36.12
CA VAL A 1084 -33.46 -18.91 -35.87
C VAL A 1084 -34.12 -17.54 -36.04
N LEU A 1085 -35.00 -17.39 -37.04
CA LEU A 1085 -35.74 -16.15 -37.24
C LEU A 1085 -36.66 -15.82 -36.06
N ASN A 1086 -37.34 -16.80 -35.49
CA ASN A 1086 -38.21 -16.61 -34.33
C ASN A 1086 -37.40 -16.29 -33.06
N GLU A 1087 -36.23 -16.92 -32.90
CA GLU A 1087 -35.34 -16.68 -31.76
C GLU A 1087 -34.74 -15.26 -31.79
N ALA A 1088 -34.41 -14.76 -32.97
CA ALA A 1088 -33.75 -13.46 -33.13
C ALA A 1088 -34.66 -12.23 -32.89
N GLU A 1089 -35.99 -12.37 -32.84
CA GLU A 1089 -36.94 -11.23 -32.76
C GLU A 1089 -36.69 -10.28 -31.58
N THR A 1090 -36.11 -10.78 -30.49
CA THR A 1090 -35.84 -10.01 -29.26
C THR A 1090 -34.36 -9.68 -29.05
N LEU A 1091 -33.48 -10.09 -29.96
CA LEU A 1091 -32.04 -9.93 -29.85
C LEU A 1091 -31.56 -8.66 -30.57
N ASP A 1092 -30.24 -8.45 -30.56
CA ASP A 1092 -29.59 -7.32 -31.23
C ASP A 1092 -29.77 -7.34 -32.76
N SER A 1093 -29.47 -6.21 -33.41
CA SER A 1093 -29.66 -6.03 -34.85
C SER A 1093 -28.75 -6.92 -35.71
N GLU A 1094 -27.56 -7.29 -35.23
CA GLU A 1094 -26.64 -8.20 -35.93
C GLU A 1094 -27.25 -9.60 -36.00
N SER A 1095 -27.71 -10.12 -34.86
CA SER A 1095 -28.40 -11.40 -34.75
C SER A 1095 -29.63 -11.46 -35.66
N GLN A 1096 -30.44 -10.39 -35.67
CA GLN A 1096 -31.59 -10.28 -36.58
C GLN A 1096 -31.16 -10.24 -38.05
N ALA A 1097 -30.10 -9.51 -38.41
CA ALA A 1097 -29.59 -9.47 -39.78
C ALA A 1097 -29.15 -10.87 -40.25
N HIS A 1098 -28.44 -11.63 -39.41
CA HIS A 1098 -28.04 -13.00 -39.71
C HIS A 1098 -29.24 -13.94 -39.91
N ALA A 1099 -30.24 -13.85 -39.03
CA ALA A 1099 -31.44 -14.66 -39.10
C ALA A 1099 -32.27 -14.38 -40.37
N ASN A 1100 -32.53 -13.09 -40.65
CA ASN A 1100 -33.26 -12.66 -41.85
C ASN A 1100 -32.51 -13.05 -43.13
N GLY A 1101 -31.18 -12.88 -43.15
CA GLY A 1101 -30.34 -13.22 -44.30
C GLY A 1101 -30.34 -14.72 -44.60
N ALA A 1102 -30.15 -15.56 -43.58
CA ALA A 1102 -30.21 -17.01 -43.75
C ALA A 1102 -31.59 -17.49 -44.22
N TYR A 1103 -32.68 -16.96 -43.63
CA TYR A 1103 -34.03 -17.32 -44.02
C TYR A 1103 -34.37 -16.86 -45.45
N GLY A 1104 -33.96 -15.63 -45.82
CA GLY A 1104 -34.13 -15.10 -47.17
C GLY A 1104 -33.46 -15.96 -48.23
N LEU A 1105 -32.20 -16.38 -48.01
CA LEU A 1105 -31.48 -17.29 -48.92
C LEU A 1105 -32.23 -18.63 -49.08
N VAL A 1106 -32.74 -19.19 -47.99
CA VAL A 1106 -33.49 -20.46 -48.02
C VAL A 1106 -34.80 -20.32 -48.78
N LEU A 1107 -35.56 -19.23 -48.56
CA LEU A 1107 -36.82 -18.98 -49.27
C LEU A 1107 -36.63 -18.83 -50.78
N VAL A 1108 -35.56 -18.14 -51.20
CA VAL A 1108 -35.20 -18.02 -52.62
C VAL A 1108 -34.94 -19.41 -53.22
N ALA A 1109 -34.17 -20.26 -52.52
CA ALA A 1109 -33.88 -21.61 -52.97
C ALA A 1109 -35.11 -22.53 -52.99
N ASP A 1110 -36.07 -22.33 -52.09
CA ASP A 1110 -37.38 -23.01 -52.05
C ASP A 1110 -38.36 -22.47 -53.12
N GLY A 1111 -37.98 -21.39 -53.82
CA GLY A 1111 -38.74 -20.81 -54.92
C GLY A 1111 -39.71 -19.69 -54.52
N ALA A 1112 -39.74 -19.29 -53.24
CA ALA A 1112 -40.45 -18.12 -52.73
C ALA A 1112 -39.60 -16.85 -52.92
N VAL A 1113 -39.31 -16.52 -54.18
CA VAL A 1113 -38.29 -15.51 -54.53
C VAL A 1113 -38.60 -14.11 -54.00
N ASP A 1114 -39.84 -13.64 -54.16
CA ASP A 1114 -40.20 -12.27 -53.74
C ASP A 1114 -40.09 -12.12 -52.21
N ASP A 1115 -40.66 -13.06 -51.45
CA ASP A 1115 -40.56 -13.08 -49.98
C ASP A 1115 -39.10 -13.18 -49.53
N GLY A 1116 -38.30 -14.04 -50.16
CA GLY A 1116 -36.88 -14.20 -49.82
C GLY A 1116 -36.03 -12.95 -50.11
N LEU A 1117 -36.37 -12.19 -51.16
CA LEU A 1117 -35.72 -10.89 -51.44
C LEU A 1117 -36.08 -9.85 -50.37
N ASP A 1118 -37.34 -9.79 -49.92
CA ASP A 1118 -37.77 -8.87 -48.85
C ASP A 1118 -37.00 -9.15 -47.54
N TYR A 1119 -36.78 -10.43 -47.20
CA TYR A 1119 -35.96 -10.82 -46.05
C TYR A 1119 -34.48 -10.47 -46.20
N LEU A 1120 -33.91 -10.60 -47.41
CA LEU A 1120 -32.53 -10.18 -47.68
C LEU A 1120 -32.36 -8.66 -47.62
N GLU A 1121 -33.33 -7.89 -48.11
CA GLU A 1121 -33.36 -6.44 -47.96
C GLU A 1121 -33.45 -6.04 -46.48
N THR A 1122 -34.28 -6.74 -45.71
CA THR A 1122 -34.36 -6.56 -44.25
C THR A 1122 -33.02 -6.86 -43.56
N ALA A 1123 -32.29 -7.89 -43.98
CA ALA A 1123 -30.96 -8.20 -43.45
C ALA A 1123 -29.94 -7.08 -43.75
N VAL A 1124 -30.02 -6.45 -44.92
CA VAL A 1124 -29.20 -5.27 -45.26
C VAL A 1124 -29.55 -4.08 -44.38
N GLU A 1125 -30.84 -3.83 -44.14
CA GLU A 1125 -31.32 -2.71 -43.31
C GLU A 1125 -30.94 -2.85 -41.83
N LEU A 1126 -30.90 -4.08 -41.32
CA LEU A 1126 -30.57 -4.38 -39.93
C LEU A 1126 -29.07 -4.51 -39.66
N ALA A 1127 -28.23 -4.59 -40.68
CA ALA A 1127 -26.80 -4.77 -40.50
C ALA A 1127 -26.17 -3.56 -39.76
N PRO A 1128 -25.62 -3.75 -38.54
CA PRO A 1128 -25.13 -2.62 -37.75
C PRO A 1128 -23.79 -2.07 -38.24
N THR A 1129 -23.01 -2.88 -38.96
CA THR A 1129 -21.69 -2.49 -39.47
C THR A 1129 -21.71 -2.37 -41.00
N LYS A 1130 -20.86 -1.48 -41.53
CA LYS A 1130 -20.69 -1.33 -42.99
C LYS A 1130 -20.21 -2.61 -43.66
N ILE A 1131 -19.37 -3.40 -42.98
CA ILE A 1131 -18.89 -4.66 -43.53
C ILE A 1131 -20.04 -5.66 -43.64
N LEU A 1132 -20.86 -5.81 -42.60
CA LEU A 1132 -22.00 -6.73 -42.65
C LEU A 1132 -23.06 -6.27 -43.67
N GLU A 1133 -23.33 -4.96 -43.75
CA GLU A 1133 -24.21 -4.38 -44.79
C GLU A 1133 -23.69 -4.75 -46.18
N GLY A 1134 -22.38 -4.56 -46.42
CA GLY A 1134 -21.73 -4.91 -47.68
C GLY A 1134 -21.82 -6.40 -48.01
N ARG A 1135 -21.68 -7.29 -47.01
CA ARG A 1135 -21.79 -8.75 -47.19
C ARG A 1135 -23.21 -9.17 -47.57
N TRP A 1136 -24.23 -8.63 -46.89
CA TRP A 1136 -25.62 -8.91 -47.25
C TRP A 1136 -26.02 -8.29 -48.59
N LEU A 1137 -25.52 -7.09 -48.93
CA LEU A 1137 -25.69 -6.50 -50.26
C LEU A 1137 -25.07 -7.36 -51.37
N ARG A 1138 -23.91 -7.97 -51.11
CA ARG A 1138 -23.28 -8.91 -52.03
C ARG A 1138 -24.13 -10.17 -52.23
N HIS A 1139 -24.61 -10.78 -51.15
CA HIS A 1139 -25.53 -11.92 -51.22
C HIS A 1139 -26.83 -11.58 -51.97
N LEU A 1140 -27.42 -10.41 -51.69
CA LEU A 1140 -28.60 -9.91 -52.40
C LEU A 1140 -28.30 -9.70 -53.89
N GLY A 1141 -27.15 -9.12 -54.24
CA GLY A 1141 -26.71 -8.93 -55.62
C GLY A 1141 -26.56 -10.26 -56.38
N ASP A 1142 -25.95 -11.27 -55.75
CA ASP A 1142 -25.84 -12.61 -56.31
C ASP A 1142 -27.19 -13.25 -56.55
N VAL A 1143 -28.10 -13.18 -55.58
CA VAL A 1143 -29.48 -13.67 -55.72
C VAL A 1143 -30.19 -12.93 -56.86
N LEU A 1144 -30.18 -11.60 -56.87
CA LEU A 1144 -30.81 -10.77 -57.91
C LEU A 1144 -30.29 -11.11 -59.31
N ARG A 1145 -28.98 -11.37 -59.45
CA ARG A 1145 -28.37 -11.81 -60.71
C ARG A 1145 -28.93 -13.17 -61.14
N THR A 1146 -28.98 -14.15 -60.23
CA THR A 1146 -29.48 -15.51 -60.54
C THR A 1146 -30.97 -15.55 -60.90
N VAL A 1147 -31.80 -14.70 -60.28
CA VAL A 1147 -33.25 -14.62 -60.56
C VAL A 1147 -33.59 -13.71 -61.75
N GLY A 1148 -32.57 -13.18 -62.45
CA GLY A 1148 -32.74 -12.44 -63.70
C GLY A 1148 -33.08 -10.95 -63.53
N ARG A 1149 -32.63 -10.33 -62.42
CA ARG A 1149 -32.72 -8.88 -62.12
C ARG A 1149 -31.32 -8.21 -62.14
N PRO A 1150 -30.59 -8.24 -63.27
CA PRO A 1150 -29.18 -7.84 -63.31
C PRO A 1150 -28.93 -6.34 -63.05
N ALA A 1151 -29.89 -5.45 -63.35
CA ALA A 1151 -29.73 -4.02 -63.04
C ALA A 1151 -29.80 -3.75 -61.52
N ASP A 1152 -30.71 -4.44 -60.83
CA ASP A 1152 -30.82 -4.34 -59.36
C ASP A 1152 -29.61 -5.00 -58.69
N ALA A 1153 -29.12 -6.10 -59.26
CA ALA A 1153 -27.88 -6.75 -58.82
C ALA A 1153 -26.66 -5.84 -58.96
N LEU A 1154 -26.53 -5.11 -60.07
CA LEU A 1154 -25.46 -4.14 -60.26
C LEU A 1154 -25.51 -3.04 -59.18
N ALA A 1155 -26.69 -2.49 -58.92
CA ALA A 1155 -26.87 -1.47 -57.87
C ALA A 1155 -26.53 -2.00 -56.46
N ALA A 1156 -26.87 -3.26 -56.17
CA ALA A 1156 -26.50 -3.90 -54.92
C ALA A 1156 -24.97 -4.07 -54.79
N PHE A 1157 -24.29 -4.50 -55.87
CA PHE A 1157 -22.82 -4.61 -55.87
C PHE A 1157 -22.13 -3.25 -55.75
N GLU A 1158 -22.59 -2.20 -56.43
CA GLU A 1158 -22.04 -0.84 -56.28
C GLU A 1158 -22.14 -0.34 -54.84
N ARG A 1159 -23.30 -0.52 -54.18
CA ARG A 1159 -23.46 -0.20 -52.76
C ARG A 1159 -22.54 -1.04 -51.86
N ALA A 1160 -22.38 -2.33 -52.15
CA ALA A 1160 -21.46 -3.18 -51.40
C ALA A 1160 -20.00 -2.70 -51.52
N VAL A 1161 -19.56 -2.27 -52.71
CA VAL A 1161 -18.24 -1.68 -52.93
C VAL A 1161 -18.06 -0.41 -52.10
N GLU A 1162 -19.06 0.47 -52.06
CA GLU A 1162 -19.03 1.68 -51.22
C GLU A 1162 -18.88 1.33 -49.74
N CYS A 1163 -19.66 0.36 -49.26
CA CYS A 1163 -19.59 -0.12 -47.87
C CYS A 1163 -18.18 -0.65 -47.54
N PHE A 1164 -17.63 -1.58 -48.32
CA PHE A 1164 -16.30 -2.14 -48.07
C PHE A 1164 -15.18 -1.09 -48.18
N SER A 1165 -15.30 -0.16 -49.13
CA SER A 1165 -14.30 0.90 -49.31
C SER A 1165 -14.29 1.89 -48.13
N SER A 1166 -15.44 2.15 -47.51
CA SER A 1166 -15.56 3.09 -46.39
C SER A 1166 -14.84 2.65 -45.11
N VAL A 1167 -14.52 1.36 -45.00
CA VAL A 1167 -13.90 0.72 -43.83
C VAL A 1167 -12.57 0.02 -44.17
N GLU A 1168 -12.02 0.32 -45.35
CA GLU A 1168 -10.72 -0.19 -45.82
C GLU A 1168 -10.66 -1.73 -45.98
N ALA A 1169 -11.80 -2.38 -46.25
CA ALA A 1169 -11.89 -3.80 -46.59
C ALA A 1169 -11.51 -4.06 -48.06
N GLY A 1170 -10.25 -3.74 -48.41
CA GLY A 1170 -9.78 -3.61 -49.79
C GLY A 1170 -9.91 -4.87 -50.65
N VAL A 1171 -9.78 -6.08 -50.09
CA VAL A 1171 -9.95 -7.32 -50.87
C VAL A 1171 -11.42 -7.50 -51.25
N ARG A 1172 -12.34 -7.38 -50.29
CA ARG A 1172 -13.79 -7.47 -50.54
C ARG A 1172 -14.29 -6.40 -51.51
N ALA A 1173 -13.84 -5.16 -51.33
CA ALA A 1173 -14.18 -4.04 -52.21
C ALA A 1173 -13.77 -4.35 -53.66
N ARG A 1174 -12.53 -4.84 -53.84
CA ARG A 1174 -11.99 -5.16 -55.16
C ARG A 1174 -12.72 -6.32 -55.83
N GLU A 1175 -12.94 -7.42 -55.11
CA GLU A 1175 -13.65 -8.59 -55.66
C GLU A 1175 -15.07 -8.21 -56.09
N THR A 1176 -15.78 -7.47 -55.25
CA THR A 1176 -17.14 -7.02 -55.54
C THR A 1176 -17.18 -6.01 -56.68
N ALA A 1177 -16.19 -5.12 -56.78
CA ALA A 1177 -16.06 -4.20 -57.91
C ALA A 1177 -15.77 -4.92 -59.23
N LEU A 1178 -15.00 -6.02 -59.21
CA LEU A 1178 -14.77 -6.83 -60.41
C LEU A 1178 -16.06 -7.52 -60.89
N ASP A 1179 -16.87 -8.07 -59.97
CA ASP A 1179 -18.18 -8.65 -60.28
C ASP A 1179 -19.15 -7.58 -60.82
N ALA A 1180 -19.18 -6.40 -60.20
CA ALA A 1180 -19.96 -5.25 -60.64
C ALA A 1180 -19.54 -4.79 -62.06
N LEU A 1181 -18.24 -4.73 -62.32
CA LEU A 1181 -17.67 -4.34 -63.61
C LEU A 1181 -18.04 -5.33 -64.72
N GLU A 1182 -17.97 -6.64 -64.43
CA GLU A 1182 -18.41 -7.67 -65.38
C GLU A 1182 -19.88 -7.49 -65.73
N LEU A 1183 -20.74 -7.31 -64.73
CA LEU A 1183 -22.18 -7.14 -64.92
C LEU A 1183 -22.53 -5.82 -65.64
N ALA A 1184 -21.83 -4.72 -65.34
CA ALA A 1184 -21.99 -3.44 -66.05
C ALA A 1184 -21.64 -3.57 -67.54
N LYS A 1185 -20.59 -4.34 -67.87
CA LYS A 1185 -20.21 -4.65 -69.26
C LYS A 1185 -21.27 -5.49 -69.97
N GLU A 1186 -21.85 -6.47 -69.28
CA GLU A 1186 -22.95 -7.28 -69.82
C GLU A 1186 -24.21 -6.45 -70.10
N LEU A 1187 -24.51 -5.48 -69.23
CA LEU A 1187 -25.65 -4.56 -69.37
C LEU A 1187 -25.41 -3.44 -70.39
N GLY A 1188 -24.15 -3.17 -70.74
CA GLY A 1188 -23.76 -2.06 -71.61
C GLY A 1188 -23.84 -0.69 -70.93
N ASP A 1189 -23.73 -0.64 -69.59
CA ASP A 1189 -23.73 0.60 -68.81
C ASP A 1189 -22.33 1.24 -68.82
N GLY A 1190 -22.09 2.09 -69.81
CA GLY A 1190 -20.79 2.75 -69.98
C GLY A 1190 -20.45 3.79 -68.91
N ALA A 1191 -21.42 4.25 -68.11
CA ALA A 1191 -21.17 5.19 -67.01
C ALA A 1191 -20.68 4.44 -65.77
N ALA A 1192 -21.44 3.43 -65.34
CA ALA A 1192 -21.06 2.53 -64.25
C ALA A 1192 -19.69 1.88 -64.52
N ASN A 1193 -19.44 1.45 -65.77
CA ASN A 1193 -18.17 0.86 -66.16
C ASN A 1193 -16.96 1.81 -65.95
N VAL A 1194 -17.12 3.12 -66.16
CA VAL A 1194 -16.04 4.09 -65.94
C VAL A 1194 -15.89 4.42 -64.46
N ASP A 1195 -16.99 4.56 -63.74
CA ASP A 1195 -16.97 4.89 -62.31
C ASP A 1195 -16.36 3.75 -61.47
N ILE A 1196 -16.68 2.49 -61.78
CA ILE A 1196 -16.09 1.31 -61.13
C ILE A 1196 -14.62 1.13 -61.50
N GLU A 1197 -14.22 1.40 -62.77
CA GLU A 1197 -12.80 1.38 -63.17
C GLU A 1197 -11.99 2.43 -62.40
N VAL A 1198 -12.58 3.59 -62.09
CA VAL A 1198 -11.94 4.62 -61.25
C VAL A 1198 -11.86 4.23 -59.78
N GLN A 1199 -12.83 3.48 -59.26
CA GLN A 1199 -12.79 2.96 -57.89
C GLN A 1199 -11.79 1.80 -57.71
N LEU A 1200 -11.49 1.05 -58.78
CA LEU A 1200 -10.53 -0.06 -58.78
C LEU A 1200 -9.06 0.41 -58.89
N ASP A 1201 -8.82 1.56 -59.51
CA ASP A 1201 -7.51 2.21 -59.66
C ASP A 1201 -7.08 2.96 -58.39
#